data_AF-A0A431IFI7-F1
#
_entry.id   AF-A0A431IFI7-F1
#
_cell.length_a   1.000
_cell.length_b   1.000
_cell.length_c   1.000
_cell.angle_alpha   90.00
_cell.angle_beta   90.00
_cell.angle_gamma   90.00
#
_symmetry.space_group_name_H-M   'P 1'
#
loop_
_entity.id
_entity.type
_entity.pdbx_description
1 polymer ?
#
loop_
_entity_poly.entity_id
_entity_poly.type
_entity_poly.pdbx_seq_one_letter_code
_entity_poly.pdbx_strand_id
1 'polypeptide(L)'
;MDEIVVEFLTESQENLDRLDNEFVALEAAPDDRDTVASIFRTIHTIKGTCGFLGFSKLEKLTHAGENLLSKLRDGRIRLNQERTTALLKMVDAVRVMLGSIGASGHDGNETYPELIELLTALQSDGAAPAAAAPAAKPVVPALGEILVQQGVVAPERVDAALSKQDAGDPRHVGEILVQEEAVKPAAVVEALKAQKDVAKEVKAPAVAETSIRVDVGLLDHLMNLVGELVLTRNQVLQYSKSADDSRFAATSQRLNLITTELQEGVMKTRMQPINNIWNKVPRVVRDLALGVSKQIRVEMVGKETELDKSLIEAMKDPLTHLVRNCVDHGIEAPDVRVQKGKPAEGVLTLRAYHEGGQVIVEIADDGAGIDPQKLKSKALQKGLITAEQAEAMSARELINLIFLPGFSTAEKVTNISGRGVGMDVVKTNIEKISGNIELRSELGHGTLFKINLPLTLAIVPALIVTSGGQRFAIPQGSLQELIRLDAAQGIEQIHGAHVYRLRGKLLPLVYLNRELGLEGATRNANIVVLQSDKRRFGLVVDEINDTQEIVVKPLSKLLKGLTVFAGATVMGDGRVVLILDILGLAQRARIVGETRDHGAAESIANGDVSGEAQNMLLVRSPGDGRLAIALSKVARLEEFPRNSLEMAGSQEVVQYRKQILPLVRL
;
A
#
# COMPACT_ATOMS: atom_id res chain seq x y z
N MET A 1 8.84 -24.75 -22.97
CA MET A 1 7.36 -24.66 -22.97
C MET A 1 7.00 -23.90 -24.23
N ASP A 2 6.05 -24.40 -25.02
CA ASP A 2 5.63 -23.71 -26.25
C ASP A 2 5.14 -22.29 -25.94
N GLU A 3 5.46 -21.34 -26.82
CA GLU A 3 5.11 -19.92 -26.67
C GLU A 3 3.59 -19.72 -26.50
N ILE A 4 2.80 -20.54 -27.21
CA ILE A 4 1.33 -20.60 -27.13
C ILE A 4 0.86 -21.01 -25.72
N VAL A 5 1.56 -21.92 -25.06
CA VAL A 5 1.21 -22.36 -23.69
C VAL A 5 1.51 -21.25 -22.68
N VAL A 6 2.61 -20.52 -22.85
CA VAL A 6 2.96 -19.39 -21.97
C VAL A 6 1.94 -18.26 -22.10
N GLU A 7 1.51 -17.95 -23.32
CA GLU A 7 0.46 -16.97 -23.58
C GLU A 7 -0.88 -17.39 -22.97
N PHE A 8 -1.29 -18.64 -23.19
CA PHE A 8 -2.50 -19.22 -22.58
C PHE A 8 -2.48 -19.16 -21.05
N LEU A 9 -1.34 -19.49 -20.41
CA LEU A 9 -1.21 -19.43 -18.95
C LEU A 9 -1.37 -18.01 -18.41
N THR A 10 -0.79 -17.04 -19.10
CA THR A 10 -0.84 -15.62 -18.70
C THR A 10 -2.26 -15.07 -18.86
N GLU A 11 -2.86 -15.26 -20.04
CA GLU A 11 -4.23 -14.80 -20.32
C GLU A 11 -5.25 -15.47 -19.38
N SER A 12 -5.09 -16.77 -19.12
CA SER A 12 -5.96 -17.49 -18.20
C SER A 12 -5.83 -16.96 -16.78
N GLN A 13 -4.62 -16.66 -16.28
CA GLN A 13 -4.45 -16.11 -14.93
C GLN A 13 -5.14 -14.75 -14.76
N GLU A 14 -5.00 -13.86 -15.74
CA GLU A 14 -5.69 -12.55 -15.74
C GLU A 14 -7.22 -12.72 -15.78
N ASN A 15 -7.70 -13.62 -16.63
CA ASN A 15 -9.11 -13.95 -16.74
C ASN A 15 -9.69 -14.50 -15.42
N LEU A 16 -8.95 -15.35 -14.69
CA LEU A 16 -9.40 -15.88 -13.40
C LEU A 16 -9.43 -14.80 -12.30
N ASP A 17 -8.49 -13.85 -12.30
CA ASP A 17 -8.52 -12.69 -11.38
C ASP A 17 -9.74 -11.80 -11.62
N ARG A 18 -10.16 -11.64 -12.89
CA ARG A 18 -11.43 -10.95 -13.23
C ARG A 18 -12.64 -11.75 -12.73
N LEU A 19 -12.67 -13.05 -12.97
CA LEU A 19 -13.79 -13.92 -12.58
C LEU A 19 -14.07 -13.89 -11.08
N ASP A 20 -13.03 -13.85 -10.24
CA ASP A 20 -13.19 -13.74 -8.78
C ASP A 20 -14.04 -12.53 -8.39
N ASN A 21 -13.82 -11.39 -9.05
CA ASN A 21 -14.57 -10.16 -8.78
C ASN A 21 -15.97 -10.18 -9.40
N GLU A 22 -16.09 -10.68 -10.63
CA GLU A 22 -17.38 -10.77 -11.32
C GLU A 22 -18.34 -11.73 -10.57
N PHE A 23 -17.86 -12.84 -10.01
CA PHE A 23 -18.70 -13.73 -9.19
C PHE A 23 -19.17 -13.09 -7.90
N VAL A 24 -18.30 -12.34 -7.20
CA VAL A 24 -18.67 -11.63 -5.97
C VAL A 24 -19.68 -10.53 -6.28
N ALA A 25 -19.48 -9.78 -7.37
CA ALA A 25 -20.41 -8.74 -7.82
C ALA A 25 -21.76 -9.32 -8.24
N LEU A 26 -21.76 -10.43 -8.98
CA LEU A 26 -22.97 -11.10 -9.43
C LEU A 26 -23.77 -11.70 -8.26
N GLU A 27 -23.14 -12.10 -7.17
CA GLU A 27 -23.87 -12.53 -5.97
C GLU A 27 -24.63 -11.37 -5.31
N ALA A 28 -24.07 -10.16 -5.33
CA ALA A 28 -24.75 -8.95 -4.87
C ALA A 28 -25.86 -8.47 -5.83
N ALA A 29 -25.70 -8.72 -7.13
CA ALA A 29 -26.67 -8.39 -8.17
C ALA A 29 -26.97 -9.61 -9.09
N PRO A 30 -27.75 -10.62 -8.63
CA PRO A 30 -27.93 -11.89 -9.34
C PRO A 30 -28.61 -11.80 -10.72
N ASP A 31 -29.29 -10.69 -10.99
CA ASP A 31 -30.03 -10.45 -12.24
C ASP A 31 -29.19 -9.68 -13.28
N ASP A 32 -27.91 -9.37 -13.00
CA ASP A 32 -27.00 -8.71 -13.94
C ASP A 32 -26.56 -9.67 -15.06
N ARG A 33 -27.34 -9.62 -16.16
CA ARG A 33 -27.10 -10.46 -17.35
C ARG A 33 -25.80 -10.16 -18.06
N ASP A 34 -25.29 -8.93 -17.99
CA ASP A 34 -24.05 -8.55 -18.67
C ASP A 34 -22.84 -9.20 -17.97
N THR A 35 -22.85 -9.18 -16.63
CA THR A 35 -21.84 -9.87 -15.81
C THR A 35 -21.89 -11.39 -16.04
N VAL A 36 -23.08 -11.99 -16.09
CA VAL A 36 -23.23 -13.43 -16.44
C VAL A 36 -22.65 -13.75 -17.82
N ALA A 37 -22.93 -12.91 -18.82
CA ALA A 37 -22.41 -13.09 -20.18
C ALA A 37 -20.88 -12.91 -20.25
N SER A 38 -20.31 -11.98 -19.48
CA SER A 38 -18.86 -11.79 -19.35
C SER A 38 -18.18 -13.04 -18.78
N ILE A 39 -18.70 -13.54 -17.65
CA ILE A 39 -18.20 -14.74 -16.97
C ILE A 39 -18.27 -15.95 -17.92
N PHE A 40 -19.42 -16.15 -18.57
CA PHE A 40 -19.62 -17.27 -19.50
C PHE A 40 -18.60 -17.25 -20.65
N ARG A 41 -18.40 -16.09 -21.29
CA ARG A 41 -17.41 -15.96 -22.37
C ARG A 41 -16.00 -16.30 -21.90
N THR A 42 -15.63 -15.85 -20.70
CA THR A 42 -14.30 -16.08 -20.13
C THR A 42 -14.05 -17.58 -19.93
N ILE A 43 -14.98 -18.30 -19.28
CA ILE A 43 -14.87 -19.75 -19.07
C ILE A 43 -14.91 -20.51 -20.40
N HIS A 44 -15.77 -20.08 -21.34
CA HIS A 44 -15.85 -20.70 -22.66
C HIS A 44 -14.54 -20.58 -23.44
N THR A 45 -13.88 -19.42 -23.40
CA THR A 45 -12.55 -19.21 -23.99
C THR A 45 -11.51 -20.13 -23.36
N ILE A 46 -11.45 -20.21 -22.01
CA ILE A 46 -10.50 -21.10 -21.32
C ILE A 46 -10.72 -22.56 -21.72
N LYS A 47 -11.98 -23.03 -21.77
CA LYS A 47 -12.33 -24.38 -22.24
C LYS A 47 -11.87 -24.63 -23.68
N GLY A 48 -12.16 -23.68 -24.59
CA GLY A 48 -11.79 -23.80 -25.99
C GLY A 48 -10.28 -23.93 -26.20
N THR A 49 -9.51 -23.06 -25.53
CA THR A 49 -8.04 -23.07 -25.63
C THR A 49 -7.43 -24.31 -24.97
N CYS A 50 -7.96 -24.77 -23.83
CA CYS A 50 -7.43 -25.98 -23.19
C CYS A 50 -7.76 -27.26 -23.97
N GLY A 51 -8.92 -27.34 -24.63
CA GLY A 51 -9.27 -28.44 -25.54
C GLY A 51 -8.35 -28.48 -26.77
N PHE A 52 -8.03 -27.31 -27.34
CA PHE A 52 -7.06 -27.20 -28.45
C PHE A 52 -5.65 -27.66 -28.05
N LEU A 53 -5.21 -27.29 -26.85
CA LEU A 53 -3.88 -27.65 -26.31
C LEU A 53 -3.80 -29.07 -25.73
N GLY A 54 -4.91 -29.83 -25.72
CA GLY A 54 -4.94 -31.22 -25.28
C GLY A 54 -4.98 -31.42 -23.75
N PHE A 55 -5.32 -30.39 -22.97
CA PHE A 55 -5.43 -30.46 -21.51
C PHE A 55 -6.80 -31.00 -21.08
N SER A 56 -7.00 -32.29 -21.30
CA SER A 56 -8.31 -32.97 -21.14
C SER A 56 -8.92 -32.92 -19.73
N LYS A 57 -8.12 -32.83 -18.65
CA LYS A 57 -8.64 -32.74 -17.27
C LYS A 57 -9.16 -31.34 -16.99
N LEU A 58 -8.41 -30.33 -17.43
CA LEU A 58 -8.81 -28.93 -17.35
C LEU A 58 -10.08 -28.66 -18.19
N GLU A 59 -10.16 -29.25 -19.38
CA GLU A 59 -11.34 -29.18 -20.23
C GLU A 59 -12.59 -29.75 -19.54
N LYS A 60 -12.48 -30.92 -18.88
CA LYS A 60 -13.61 -31.53 -18.16
C LYS A 60 -14.15 -30.63 -17.04
N LEU A 61 -13.26 -30.04 -16.25
CA LEU A 61 -13.65 -29.15 -15.15
C LEU A 61 -14.31 -27.87 -15.66
N THR A 62 -13.69 -27.20 -16.65
CA THR A 62 -14.23 -25.96 -17.23
C THR A 62 -15.54 -26.19 -17.97
N HIS A 63 -15.72 -27.35 -18.61
CA HIS A 63 -16.98 -27.76 -19.22
C HIS A 63 -18.12 -27.92 -18.19
N ALA A 64 -17.85 -28.50 -17.02
CA ALA A 64 -18.85 -28.62 -15.96
C ALA A 64 -19.32 -27.24 -15.46
N GLY A 65 -18.39 -26.30 -15.30
CA GLY A 65 -18.68 -24.90 -14.96
C GLY A 65 -19.47 -24.17 -16.03
N GLU A 66 -19.07 -24.31 -17.30
CA GLU A 66 -19.76 -23.69 -18.43
C GLU A 66 -21.21 -24.16 -18.54
N ASN A 67 -21.50 -25.44 -18.32
CA ASN A 67 -22.87 -25.95 -18.35
C ASN A 67 -23.75 -25.32 -17.26
N LEU A 68 -23.22 -25.11 -16.06
CA LEU A 68 -23.91 -24.39 -14.99
C LEU A 68 -24.14 -22.92 -15.38
N LEU A 69 -23.11 -22.25 -15.91
CA LEU A 69 -23.18 -20.86 -16.38
C LEU A 69 -24.13 -20.67 -17.57
N SER A 70 -24.24 -21.65 -18.48
CA SER A 70 -25.18 -21.60 -19.59
C SER A 70 -26.61 -21.54 -19.07
N LYS A 71 -26.97 -22.35 -18.07
CA LYS A 71 -28.31 -22.32 -17.47
C LYS A 71 -28.61 -21.01 -16.74
N LEU A 72 -27.59 -20.42 -16.10
CA LEU A 72 -27.70 -19.08 -15.49
C LEU A 72 -27.93 -18.00 -16.55
N ARG A 73 -27.15 -18.02 -17.63
CA ARG A 73 -27.27 -17.10 -18.78
C ARG A 73 -28.63 -17.19 -19.46
N ASP A 74 -29.11 -18.42 -19.65
CA ASP A 74 -30.40 -18.69 -20.30
C ASP A 74 -31.59 -18.43 -19.36
N GLY A 75 -31.34 -17.96 -18.13
CA GLY A 75 -32.37 -17.64 -17.14
C GLY A 75 -33.13 -18.85 -16.58
N ARG A 76 -32.64 -20.08 -16.82
CA ARG A 76 -33.27 -21.31 -16.34
C ARG A 76 -33.08 -21.51 -14.84
N ILE A 77 -31.95 -21.03 -14.30
CA ILE A 77 -31.63 -21.07 -12.88
C ILE A 77 -31.13 -19.69 -12.44
N ARG A 78 -31.30 -19.35 -11.15
CA ARG A 78 -30.77 -18.11 -10.55
C ARG A 78 -29.45 -18.35 -9.83
N LEU A 79 -28.57 -17.36 -9.80
CA LEU A 79 -27.38 -17.43 -8.97
C LEU A 79 -27.80 -17.37 -7.49
N ASN A 80 -27.22 -18.24 -6.66
CA ASN A 80 -27.36 -18.23 -5.22
C ASN A 80 -26.00 -18.45 -4.56
N GLN A 81 -25.95 -18.37 -3.24
CA GLN A 81 -24.70 -18.49 -2.49
C GLN A 81 -24.00 -19.85 -2.70
N GLU A 82 -24.77 -20.94 -2.79
CA GLU A 82 -24.24 -22.29 -3.01
C GLU A 82 -23.58 -22.42 -4.39
N ARG A 83 -24.26 -21.95 -5.44
CA ARG A 83 -23.75 -21.92 -6.82
C ARG A 83 -22.53 -21.03 -6.96
N THR A 84 -22.54 -19.84 -6.36
CA THR A 84 -21.39 -18.91 -6.37
C THR A 84 -20.18 -19.56 -5.72
N THR A 85 -20.37 -20.22 -4.57
CA THR A 85 -19.30 -20.91 -3.85
C THR A 85 -18.73 -22.08 -4.66
N ALA A 86 -19.58 -22.85 -5.35
CA ALA A 86 -19.12 -23.93 -6.23
C ALA A 86 -18.34 -23.41 -7.44
N LEU A 87 -18.78 -22.31 -8.05
CA LEU A 87 -18.09 -21.66 -9.18
C LEU A 87 -16.73 -21.06 -8.78
N LEU A 88 -16.62 -20.46 -7.59
CA LEU A 88 -15.34 -19.99 -7.06
C LEU A 88 -14.37 -21.14 -6.73
N LYS A 89 -14.87 -22.27 -6.21
CA LYS A 89 -14.05 -23.49 -6.04
C LYS A 89 -13.54 -24.03 -7.37
N MET A 90 -14.33 -23.94 -8.43
CA MET A 90 -13.88 -24.27 -9.78
C MET A 90 -12.76 -23.33 -10.25
N VAL A 91 -12.89 -22.02 -10.04
CA VAL A 91 -11.82 -21.05 -10.35
C VAL A 91 -10.51 -21.42 -9.64
N ASP A 92 -10.58 -21.82 -8.36
CA ASP A 92 -9.39 -22.29 -7.61
C ASP A 92 -8.76 -23.54 -8.21
N ALA A 93 -9.58 -24.55 -8.49
CA ALA A 93 -9.13 -25.79 -9.11
C ALA A 93 -8.48 -25.54 -10.48
N VAL A 94 -9.05 -24.63 -11.28
CA VAL A 94 -8.45 -24.20 -12.56
C VAL A 94 -7.09 -23.53 -12.33
N ARG A 95 -6.93 -22.65 -11.31
CA ARG A 95 -5.62 -22.04 -11.00
C ARG A 95 -4.57 -23.09 -10.64
N VAL A 96 -4.92 -24.09 -9.84
CA VAL A 96 -4.00 -25.18 -9.46
C VAL A 96 -3.57 -25.99 -10.68
N MET A 97 -4.51 -26.31 -11.57
CA MET A 97 -4.21 -27.00 -12.83
C MET A 97 -3.30 -26.16 -13.74
N LEU A 98 -3.56 -24.86 -13.91
CA LEU A 98 -2.70 -23.96 -14.70
C LEU A 98 -1.28 -23.86 -14.10
N GLY A 99 -1.16 -23.81 -12.77
CA GLY A 99 0.14 -23.88 -12.09
C GLY A 99 0.88 -25.18 -12.38
N SER A 100 0.16 -26.31 -12.40
CA SER A 100 0.72 -27.62 -12.76
C SER A 100 1.17 -27.67 -14.22
N ILE A 101 0.42 -27.07 -15.14
CA ILE A 101 0.81 -26.93 -16.55
C ILE A 101 2.08 -26.10 -16.65
N GLY A 102 2.14 -24.95 -15.96
CA GLY A 102 3.33 -24.09 -15.90
C GLY A 102 4.59 -24.79 -15.40
N ALA A 103 4.46 -25.72 -14.46
CA ALA A 103 5.60 -26.45 -13.88
C ALA A 103 5.98 -27.72 -14.65
N SER A 104 5.00 -28.46 -15.19
CA SER A 104 5.19 -29.83 -15.69
C SER A 104 4.83 -30.02 -17.17
N GLY A 105 4.25 -29.01 -17.82
CA GLY A 105 3.73 -29.07 -19.18
C GLY A 105 2.45 -29.91 -19.33
N HIS A 106 1.89 -30.43 -18.24
CA HIS A 106 0.69 -31.26 -18.24
C HIS A 106 -0.30 -30.75 -17.17
N ASP A 107 -1.59 -31.09 -17.31
CA ASP A 107 -2.69 -30.65 -16.44
C ASP A 107 -2.73 -31.31 -15.04
N GLY A 108 -1.57 -31.74 -14.53
CA GLY A 108 -1.40 -32.32 -13.20
C GLY A 108 -2.05 -33.70 -13.05
N ASN A 109 -2.09 -34.22 -11.82
CA ASN A 109 -2.74 -35.51 -11.49
C ASN A 109 -4.12 -35.35 -10.86
N GLU A 110 -4.50 -34.14 -10.47
CA GLU A 110 -5.77 -33.86 -9.81
C GLU A 110 -6.93 -33.82 -10.82
N THR A 111 -8.03 -34.51 -10.54
CA THR A 111 -9.18 -34.65 -11.46
C THR A 111 -10.48 -34.06 -10.92
N TYR A 112 -10.48 -33.54 -9.69
CA TYR A 112 -11.61 -32.86 -9.03
C TYR A 112 -13.01 -33.49 -9.25
N PRO A 113 -13.19 -34.83 -9.12
CA PRO A 113 -14.45 -35.49 -9.46
C PRO A 113 -15.62 -35.01 -8.58
N GLU A 114 -15.38 -34.84 -7.28
CA GLU A 114 -16.40 -34.35 -6.33
C GLU A 114 -16.91 -32.95 -6.68
N LEU A 115 -16.01 -32.09 -7.17
CA LEU A 115 -16.36 -30.72 -7.58
C LEU A 115 -17.16 -30.73 -8.89
N ILE A 116 -16.80 -31.59 -9.83
CA ILE A 116 -17.54 -31.78 -11.09
C ILE A 116 -18.95 -32.31 -10.80
N GLU A 117 -19.08 -33.27 -9.88
CA GLU A 117 -20.39 -33.80 -9.44
C GLU A 117 -21.22 -32.70 -8.76
N LEU A 118 -20.63 -31.91 -7.87
CA LEU A 118 -21.30 -30.78 -7.22
C LEU A 118 -21.79 -29.75 -8.25
N LEU A 119 -20.93 -29.33 -9.18
CA LEU A 119 -21.29 -28.38 -10.24
C LEU A 119 -22.43 -28.93 -11.11
N THR A 120 -22.44 -30.24 -11.37
CA THR A 120 -23.47 -30.92 -12.15
C THR A 120 -24.80 -31.00 -11.39
N ALA A 121 -24.77 -31.32 -10.10
CA ALA A 121 -25.96 -31.39 -9.25
C ALA A 121 -26.66 -30.03 -9.14
N LEU A 122 -25.88 -28.94 -9.04
CA LEU A 122 -26.39 -27.57 -8.90
C LEU A 122 -27.07 -27.00 -10.16
N GLN A 123 -27.05 -27.75 -11.26
CA GLN A 123 -27.72 -27.40 -12.52
C GLN A 123 -29.23 -27.70 -12.53
N SER A 124 -29.78 -28.27 -11.46
CA SER A 124 -31.19 -28.67 -11.35
C SER A 124 -32.08 -27.56 -10.75
N ASP A 125 -33.37 -27.57 -11.10
CA ASP A 125 -34.35 -26.52 -10.79
C ASP A 125 -34.79 -26.55 -9.33
N GLY A 126 -34.22 -25.68 -8.51
CA GLY A 126 -34.80 -25.29 -7.22
C GLY A 126 -35.73 -24.09 -7.41
N ALA A 127 -37.04 -24.34 -7.42
CA ALA A 127 -38.08 -23.32 -7.59
C ALA A 127 -38.18 -22.38 -6.37
N ALA A 128 -38.18 -21.06 -6.61
CA ALA A 128 -38.78 -20.04 -5.75
C ALA A 128 -39.17 -18.79 -6.60
N PRO A 129 -40.26 -18.08 -6.23
CA PRO A 129 -41.14 -17.38 -7.17
C PRO A 129 -40.64 -16.02 -7.67
N ALA A 130 -41.11 -15.67 -8.86
CA ALA A 130 -40.83 -14.43 -9.57
C ALA A 130 -41.34 -13.19 -8.82
N ALA A 131 -40.44 -12.20 -8.65
CA ALA A 131 -40.81 -10.83 -8.31
C ALA A 131 -40.16 -9.85 -9.31
N ALA A 132 -41.04 -9.05 -9.91
CA ALA A 132 -40.94 -7.79 -10.64
C ALA A 132 -39.60 -7.34 -11.27
N ALA A 133 -39.68 -7.09 -12.59
CA ALA A 133 -38.71 -6.34 -13.37
C ALA A 133 -38.58 -4.86 -12.94
N PRO A 134 -37.37 -4.28 -13.10
CA PRO A 134 -37.28 -2.90 -13.55
C PRO A 134 -36.30 -2.70 -14.72
N ALA A 135 -36.80 -1.92 -15.69
CA ALA A 135 -36.18 -0.99 -16.65
C ALA A 135 -34.77 -1.23 -17.25
N ALA A 136 -34.76 -1.16 -18.59
CA ALA A 136 -33.65 -1.33 -19.53
C ALA A 136 -32.59 -0.20 -19.56
N LYS A 137 -31.37 -0.56 -20.01
CA LYS A 137 -30.35 0.29 -20.68
C LYS A 137 -29.53 -0.56 -21.69
N PRO A 138 -28.80 0.07 -22.63
CA PRO A 138 -28.96 -0.17 -24.07
C PRO A 138 -28.24 -1.43 -24.56
N VAL A 139 -29.01 -2.32 -25.18
CA VAL A 139 -28.51 -3.49 -25.90
C VAL A 139 -28.15 -3.03 -27.31
N VAL A 140 -26.99 -3.46 -27.83
CA VAL A 140 -26.66 -3.29 -29.26
C VAL A 140 -27.82 -3.91 -30.05
N PRO A 141 -28.55 -3.14 -30.88
CA PRO A 141 -29.77 -3.63 -31.49
C PRO A 141 -29.50 -4.88 -32.33
N ALA A 142 -30.36 -5.88 -32.18
CA ALA A 142 -30.22 -7.13 -32.92
C ALA A 142 -30.40 -6.88 -34.42
N LEU A 143 -29.81 -7.72 -35.27
CA LEU A 143 -29.87 -7.53 -36.74
C LEU A 143 -31.31 -7.41 -37.24
N GLY A 144 -32.24 -8.19 -36.69
CA GLY A 144 -33.66 -8.12 -36.99
C GLY A 144 -34.31 -6.79 -36.57
N GLU A 145 -33.92 -6.21 -35.44
CA GLU A 145 -34.41 -4.91 -34.98
C GLU A 145 -33.90 -3.78 -35.87
N ILE A 146 -32.64 -3.85 -36.33
CA ILE A 146 -32.07 -2.88 -37.27
C ILE A 146 -32.82 -2.93 -38.61
N LEU A 147 -33.11 -4.13 -39.13
CA LEU A 147 -33.85 -4.32 -40.38
C LEU A 147 -35.30 -3.83 -40.30
N VAL A 148 -35.95 -3.97 -39.14
CA VAL A 148 -37.29 -3.44 -38.87
C VAL A 148 -37.26 -1.92 -38.73
N GLN A 149 -36.29 -1.35 -38.01
CA GLN A 149 -36.14 0.10 -37.85
C GLN A 149 -35.83 0.82 -39.17
N GLN A 150 -35.08 0.16 -40.06
CA GLN A 150 -34.83 0.66 -41.42
C GLN A 150 -36.05 0.48 -42.36
N GLY A 151 -37.15 -0.10 -41.88
CA GLY A 151 -38.39 -0.30 -42.65
C GLY A 151 -38.26 -1.34 -43.76
N VAL A 152 -37.22 -2.18 -43.74
CA VAL A 152 -36.92 -3.12 -44.82
C VAL A 152 -37.70 -4.44 -44.63
N VAL A 153 -38.05 -4.78 -43.38
CA VAL A 153 -38.72 -6.03 -43.03
C VAL A 153 -39.80 -5.78 -41.99
N ALA A 154 -40.96 -6.43 -42.14
CA ALA A 154 -42.02 -6.39 -41.13
C ALA A 154 -41.61 -7.20 -39.88
N PRO A 155 -41.94 -6.73 -38.65
CA PRO A 155 -41.61 -7.41 -37.40
C PRO A 155 -42.02 -8.89 -37.38
N GLU A 156 -43.22 -9.18 -37.90
CA GLU A 156 -43.80 -10.53 -37.96
C GLU A 156 -42.93 -11.52 -38.75
N ARG A 157 -42.19 -11.04 -39.75
CA ARG A 157 -41.30 -11.86 -40.58
C ARG A 157 -39.99 -12.16 -39.87
N VAL A 158 -39.50 -11.22 -39.06
CA VAL A 158 -38.33 -11.42 -38.19
C VAL A 158 -38.64 -12.43 -37.10
N ASP A 159 -39.82 -12.34 -36.49
CA ASP A 159 -40.28 -13.28 -35.45
C ASP A 159 -40.44 -14.71 -35.99
N ALA A 160 -40.95 -14.84 -37.23
CA ALA A 160 -41.04 -16.13 -37.91
C ALA A 160 -39.66 -16.73 -38.22
N ALA A 161 -38.68 -15.91 -38.59
CA ALA A 161 -37.31 -16.35 -38.82
C ALA A 161 -36.60 -16.77 -37.52
N LEU A 162 -36.82 -16.03 -36.42
CA LEU A 162 -36.32 -16.37 -35.08
C LEU A 162 -36.91 -17.69 -34.57
N SER A 163 -38.22 -17.88 -34.73
CA SER A 163 -38.91 -19.11 -34.32
C SER A 163 -38.37 -20.36 -35.04
N LYS A 164 -37.87 -20.22 -36.27
CA LYS A 164 -37.22 -21.32 -37.01
C LYS A 164 -35.83 -21.62 -36.51
N GLN A 165 -35.07 -20.59 -36.14
CA GLN A 165 -33.76 -20.77 -35.52
C GLN A 165 -33.89 -21.45 -34.14
N ASP A 166 -34.91 -21.08 -33.37
CA ASP A 166 -35.23 -21.71 -32.08
C ASP A 166 -35.72 -23.16 -32.24
N ALA A 167 -36.34 -23.49 -33.39
CA ALA A 167 -36.72 -24.86 -33.76
C ALA A 167 -35.57 -25.70 -34.32
N GLY A 168 -34.32 -25.18 -34.34
CA GLY A 168 -33.11 -25.92 -34.71
C GLY A 168 -32.59 -25.69 -36.12
N ASP A 169 -33.04 -24.64 -36.83
CA ASP A 169 -32.46 -24.24 -38.12
C ASP A 169 -31.03 -23.68 -37.93
N PRO A 170 -30.00 -24.22 -38.61
CA PRO A 170 -28.62 -23.77 -38.43
C PRO A 170 -28.30 -22.43 -39.13
N ARG A 171 -29.21 -21.89 -39.94
CA ARG A 171 -29.01 -20.62 -40.68
C ARG A 171 -29.27 -19.41 -39.80
N HIS A 172 -28.56 -18.32 -40.07
CA HIS A 172 -28.75 -17.08 -39.32
C HIS A 172 -30.02 -16.33 -39.78
N VAL A 173 -30.64 -15.55 -38.89
CA VAL A 173 -31.87 -14.76 -39.17
C VAL A 173 -31.79 -13.98 -40.50
N GLY A 174 -30.66 -13.35 -40.80
CA GLY A 174 -30.46 -12.62 -42.05
C GLY A 174 -30.47 -13.51 -43.30
N GLU A 175 -29.99 -14.75 -43.19
CA GLU A 175 -30.00 -15.73 -44.28
C GLU A 175 -31.40 -16.32 -44.50
N ILE A 176 -32.12 -16.61 -43.40
CA ILE A 176 -33.50 -17.09 -43.44
C ILE A 176 -34.40 -16.05 -44.10
N LEU A 177 -34.28 -14.77 -43.71
CA LEU A 177 -35.09 -13.70 -44.28
C LEU A 177 -34.77 -13.40 -45.75
N VAL A 178 -33.53 -13.61 -46.21
CA VAL A 178 -33.16 -13.47 -47.63
C VAL A 178 -33.73 -14.62 -48.45
N GLN A 179 -33.69 -15.85 -47.92
CA GLN A 179 -34.20 -17.03 -48.61
C GLN A 179 -35.74 -17.04 -48.70
N GLU A 180 -36.42 -16.43 -47.74
CA GLU A 180 -37.88 -16.24 -47.76
C GLU A 180 -38.33 -15.00 -48.54
N GLU A 181 -37.41 -14.37 -49.29
CA GLU A 181 -37.62 -13.14 -50.07
C GLU A 181 -38.17 -11.97 -49.23
N ALA A 182 -37.97 -12.02 -47.91
CA ALA A 182 -38.41 -10.98 -46.98
C ALA A 182 -37.43 -9.79 -46.93
N VAL A 183 -36.15 -9.98 -47.27
CA VAL A 183 -35.14 -8.92 -47.44
C VAL A 183 -34.26 -9.17 -48.65
N LYS A 184 -33.75 -8.11 -49.27
CA LYS A 184 -32.66 -8.24 -50.24
C LYS A 184 -31.31 -8.43 -49.53
N PRO A 185 -30.37 -9.22 -50.10
CA PRO A 185 -29.04 -9.44 -49.53
C PRO A 185 -28.27 -8.14 -49.21
N ALA A 186 -28.42 -7.11 -50.06
CA ALA A 186 -27.77 -5.82 -49.87
C ALA A 186 -28.16 -5.12 -48.56
N ALA A 187 -29.43 -5.22 -48.16
CA ALA A 187 -29.91 -4.58 -46.94
C ALA A 187 -29.47 -5.34 -45.67
N VAL A 188 -29.29 -6.67 -45.75
CA VAL A 188 -28.71 -7.45 -44.65
C VAL A 188 -27.24 -7.08 -44.43
N VAL A 189 -26.48 -6.86 -45.51
CA VAL A 189 -25.08 -6.41 -45.42
C VAL A 189 -24.97 -5.01 -44.84
N GLU A 190 -25.88 -4.10 -45.21
CA GLU A 190 -25.94 -2.74 -44.66
C GLU A 190 -26.32 -2.72 -43.17
N ALA A 191 -27.31 -3.53 -42.78
CA ALA A 191 -27.70 -3.71 -41.38
C ALA A 191 -26.58 -4.35 -40.53
N LEU A 192 -25.83 -5.32 -41.09
CA LEU A 192 -24.66 -5.91 -40.42
C LEU A 192 -23.52 -4.89 -40.25
N LYS A 193 -23.35 -3.96 -41.18
CA LYS A 193 -22.36 -2.89 -41.08
C LYS A 193 -22.75 -1.89 -39.99
N ALA A 194 -24.00 -1.45 -39.97
CA ALA A 194 -24.54 -0.60 -38.92
C ALA A 194 -24.43 -1.26 -37.52
N GLN A 195 -24.71 -2.55 -37.41
CA GLN A 195 -24.55 -3.30 -36.16
C GLN A 195 -23.09 -3.35 -35.70
N LYS A 196 -22.14 -3.54 -36.63
CA LYS A 196 -20.70 -3.53 -36.35
C LYS A 196 -20.21 -2.14 -35.92
N ASP A 197 -20.70 -1.07 -36.53
CA ASP A 197 -20.31 0.29 -36.18
C ASP A 197 -20.79 0.68 -34.78
N VAL A 198 -22.03 0.33 -34.41
CA VAL A 198 -22.57 0.50 -33.04
C VAL A 198 -21.82 -0.38 -32.03
N ALA A 199 -21.48 -1.62 -32.39
CA ALA A 199 -20.67 -2.50 -31.54
C ALA A 199 -19.23 -2.00 -31.35
N LYS A 200 -18.71 -1.19 -32.29
CA LYS A 200 -17.35 -0.61 -32.26
C LYS A 200 -17.28 0.62 -31.37
N GLU A 201 -18.34 1.43 -31.31
CA GLU A 201 -18.46 2.55 -30.36
C GLU A 201 -18.64 2.06 -28.91
N VAL A 202 -19.33 0.94 -28.69
CA VAL A 202 -19.49 0.32 -27.35
C VAL A 202 -18.24 -0.45 -26.91
N LYS A 203 -17.41 -0.93 -27.85
CA LYS A 203 -16.15 -1.65 -27.59
C LYS A 203 -14.90 -0.84 -27.98
N ALA A 204 -14.86 0.47 -27.79
CA ALA A 204 -13.60 1.18 -27.89
C ALA A 204 -12.65 0.69 -26.77
N PRO A 205 -11.53 0.02 -27.08
CA PRO A 205 -10.45 -0.11 -26.11
C PRO A 205 -9.84 1.29 -25.95
N ALA A 206 -9.49 1.63 -24.71
CA ALA A 206 -8.50 2.67 -24.48
C ALA A 206 -7.29 2.40 -25.39
N VAL A 207 -6.79 3.49 -26.00
CA VAL A 207 -5.49 3.65 -26.68
C VAL A 207 -4.66 2.37 -26.74
N ALA A 208 -4.42 1.85 -27.96
CA ALA A 208 -3.47 0.76 -28.18
C ALA A 208 -2.17 1.03 -27.41
N GLU A 209 -2.02 0.36 -26.25
CA GLU A 209 -0.83 0.51 -25.43
C GLU A 209 0.31 -0.11 -26.23
N THR A 210 1.27 0.72 -26.60
CA THR A 210 2.63 0.28 -26.90
C THR A 210 3.28 -0.14 -25.58
N SER A 211 2.76 -1.18 -24.93
CA SER A 211 3.34 -1.74 -23.71
C SER A 211 4.45 -2.71 -24.10
N ILE A 212 5.67 -2.44 -23.68
CA ILE A 212 6.80 -3.36 -23.86
C ILE A 212 6.84 -4.28 -22.64
N ARG A 213 6.74 -5.59 -22.86
CA ARG A 213 6.98 -6.58 -21.80
C ARG A 213 8.47 -6.61 -21.48
N VAL A 214 8.81 -6.32 -20.23
CA VAL A 214 10.19 -6.30 -19.74
C VAL A 214 10.35 -7.36 -18.66
N ASP A 215 11.44 -8.11 -18.69
CA ASP A 215 11.78 -9.07 -17.64
C ASP A 215 11.96 -8.38 -16.28
N VAL A 216 11.43 -8.99 -15.23
CA VAL A 216 11.48 -8.43 -13.86
C VAL A 216 12.93 -8.33 -13.36
N GLY A 217 13.77 -9.32 -13.68
CA GLY A 217 15.17 -9.34 -13.27
C GLY A 217 15.98 -8.22 -13.91
N LEU A 218 15.64 -7.80 -15.13
CA LEU A 218 16.25 -6.65 -15.78
C LEU A 218 15.92 -5.34 -15.05
N LEU A 219 14.66 -5.13 -14.65
CA LEU A 219 14.27 -3.95 -13.88
C LEU A 219 14.95 -3.93 -12.51
N ASP A 220 15.06 -5.07 -11.83
CA ASP A 220 15.78 -5.18 -10.56
C ASP A 220 17.29 -4.90 -10.73
N HIS A 221 17.89 -5.36 -11.82
CA HIS A 221 19.29 -5.05 -12.15
C HIS A 221 19.50 -3.56 -12.42
N LEU A 222 18.62 -2.93 -13.22
CA LEU A 222 18.63 -1.48 -13.45
C LEU A 222 18.51 -0.70 -12.14
N MET A 223 17.63 -1.13 -11.23
CA MET A 223 17.51 -0.49 -9.92
C MET A 223 18.78 -0.61 -9.07
N ASN A 224 19.45 -1.76 -9.09
CA ASN A 224 20.74 -1.91 -8.40
C ASN A 224 21.81 -0.99 -9.00
N LEU A 225 21.88 -0.89 -10.33
CA LEU A 225 22.79 0.03 -11.01
C LEU A 225 22.48 1.50 -10.69
N VAL A 226 21.21 1.88 -10.63
CA VAL A 226 20.80 3.23 -10.21
C VAL A 226 21.19 3.48 -8.76
N GLY A 227 21.02 2.50 -7.87
CA GLY A 227 21.48 2.57 -6.49
C GLY A 227 22.99 2.79 -6.39
N GLU A 228 23.79 2.02 -7.14
CA GLU A 228 25.24 2.22 -7.24
C GLU A 228 25.60 3.58 -7.83
N LEU A 229 24.89 4.04 -8.85
CA LEU A 229 25.08 5.35 -9.45
C LEU A 229 24.79 6.49 -8.46
N VAL A 230 23.76 6.35 -7.62
CA VAL A 230 23.46 7.31 -6.55
C VAL A 230 24.59 7.33 -5.52
N LEU A 231 25.16 6.17 -5.16
CA LEU A 231 26.32 6.10 -4.28
C LEU A 231 27.56 6.76 -4.90
N THR A 232 27.87 6.49 -6.16
CA THR A 232 28.99 7.11 -6.89
C THR A 232 28.77 8.62 -7.07
N ARG A 233 27.55 9.06 -7.36
CA ARG A 233 27.17 10.49 -7.36
C ARG A 233 27.50 11.13 -6.01
N ASN A 234 27.12 10.50 -4.91
CA ASN A 234 27.38 11.02 -3.57
C ASN A 234 28.88 11.10 -3.27
N GLN A 235 29.67 10.13 -3.73
CA GLN A 235 31.14 10.18 -3.68
C GLN A 235 31.70 11.38 -4.43
N VAL A 236 31.27 11.57 -5.68
CA VAL A 236 31.71 12.67 -6.54
C VAL A 236 31.36 14.02 -5.92
N LEU A 237 30.14 14.16 -5.37
CA LEU A 237 29.72 15.37 -4.65
C LEU A 237 30.58 15.62 -3.40
N GLN A 238 30.92 14.58 -2.64
CA GLN A 238 31.78 14.69 -1.47
C GLN A 238 33.21 15.12 -1.85
N TYR A 239 33.80 14.51 -2.87
CA TYR A 239 35.11 14.92 -3.39
C TYR A 239 35.07 16.35 -3.94
N SER A 240 33.98 16.72 -4.61
CA SER A 240 33.80 18.07 -5.12
C SER A 240 33.70 19.12 -4.01
N LYS A 241 33.25 18.78 -2.80
CA LYS A 241 33.31 19.70 -1.66
C LYS A 241 34.75 19.92 -1.17
N SER A 242 35.60 18.90 -1.29
CA SER A 242 37.02 18.97 -0.89
C SER A 242 37.95 19.55 -1.95
N ALA A 243 37.60 19.41 -3.22
CA ALA A 243 38.33 19.98 -4.33
C ALA A 243 37.83 21.41 -4.57
N ASP A 244 38.68 22.42 -4.38
CA ASP A 244 38.35 23.85 -4.52
C ASP A 244 38.16 24.31 -6.00
N ASP A 245 37.63 23.41 -6.83
CA ASP A 245 37.38 23.57 -8.27
C ASP A 245 35.89 23.79 -8.54
N SER A 246 35.57 25.03 -8.94
CA SER A 246 34.21 25.45 -9.27
C SER A 246 33.65 24.79 -10.53
N ARG A 247 34.49 24.41 -11.50
CA ARG A 247 34.03 23.70 -12.72
C ARG A 247 33.66 22.26 -12.40
N PHE A 248 34.46 21.62 -11.55
CA PHE A 248 34.15 20.29 -11.05
C PHE A 248 32.86 20.29 -10.20
N ALA A 249 32.65 21.30 -9.36
CA ALA A 249 31.41 21.48 -8.60
C ALA A 249 30.17 21.65 -9.48
N ALA A 250 30.23 22.50 -10.50
CA ALA A 250 29.11 22.69 -11.43
C ALA A 250 28.80 21.39 -12.22
N THR A 251 29.83 20.65 -12.64
CA THR A 251 29.67 19.38 -13.35
C THR A 251 29.08 18.31 -12.45
N SER A 252 29.51 18.24 -11.20
CA SER A 252 29.00 17.32 -10.18
C SER A 252 27.53 17.61 -9.84
N GLN A 253 27.14 18.89 -9.79
CA GLN A 253 25.73 19.29 -9.64
C GLN A 253 24.87 18.90 -10.85
N ARG A 254 25.41 18.98 -12.07
CA ARG A 254 24.70 18.52 -13.26
C ARG A 254 24.55 16.99 -13.30
N LEU A 255 25.59 16.25 -12.91
CA LEU A 255 25.53 14.81 -12.75
C LEU A 255 24.46 14.43 -11.73
N ASN A 256 24.41 15.14 -10.60
CA ASN A 256 23.36 14.99 -9.60
C ASN A 256 21.95 15.10 -10.21
N LEU A 257 21.65 16.18 -10.93
CA LEU A 257 20.33 16.39 -11.53
C LEU A 257 19.95 15.25 -12.50
N ILE A 258 20.86 14.87 -13.40
CA ILE A 258 20.62 13.81 -14.38
C ILE A 258 20.41 12.46 -13.68
N THR A 259 21.19 12.16 -12.65
CA THR A 259 21.03 10.93 -11.86
C THR A 259 19.68 10.89 -11.14
N THR A 260 19.21 12.01 -10.59
CA THR A 260 17.88 12.11 -9.97
C THR A 260 16.76 11.90 -11.00
N GLU A 261 16.82 12.55 -12.16
CA GLU A 261 15.85 12.34 -13.25
C GLU A 261 15.83 10.89 -13.74
N LEU A 262 17.00 10.27 -13.88
CA LEU A 262 17.12 8.87 -14.29
C LEU A 262 16.54 7.93 -13.23
N GLN A 263 16.80 8.21 -11.95
CA GLN A 263 16.22 7.45 -10.84
C GLN A 263 14.69 7.53 -10.83
N GLU A 264 14.11 8.73 -10.96
CA GLU A 264 12.66 8.92 -11.03
C GLU A 264 12.06 8.20 -12.25
N GLY A 265 12.74 8.26 -13.40
CA GLY A 265 12.33 7.56 -14.62
C GLY A 265 12.27 6.03 -14.43
N VAL A 266 13.32 5.43 -13.88
CA VAL A 266 13.35 3.98 -13.62
C VAL A 266 12.36 3.57 -12.51
N MET A 267 12.13 4.42 -11.51
CA MET A 267 11.09 4.18 -10.51
C MET A 267 9.69 4.14 -11.16
N LYS A 268 9.37 5.10 -12.03
CA LYS A 268 8.08 5.12 -12.75
C LYS A 268 7.86 3.89 -13.62
N THR A 269 8.89 3.35 -14.26
CA THR A 269 8.75 2.11 -15.06
C THR A 269 8.52 0.86 -14.19
N ARG A 270 8.85 0.93 -12.89
CA ARG A 270 8.62 -0.15 -11.92
C ARG A 270 7.29 -0.02 -11.16
N MET A 271 6.70 1.18 -11.15
CA MET A 271 5.43 1.40 -10.49
C MET A 271 4.34 0.51 -11.08
N GLN A 272 3.50 -0.03 -10.21
CA GLN A 272 2.32 -0.77 -10.62
C GLN A 272 1.10 -0.20 -9.90
N PRO A 273 -0.08 -0.25 -10.53
CA PRO A 273 -1.31 0.12 -9.85
C PRO A 273 -1.56 -0.84 -8.71
N ILE A 274 -1.88 -0.28 -7.56
CA ILE A 274 -2.15 -1.04 -6.35
C ILE A 274 -3.41 -1.93 -6.47
N ASN A 275 -4.26 -1.68 -7.47
CA ASN A 275 -5.37 -2.52 -7.91
C ASN A 275 -5.03 -4.03 -7.96
N ASN A 276 -3.78 -4.37 -8.31
CA ASN A 276 -3.31 -5.75 -8.42
C ASN A 276 -3.48 -6.56 -7.11
N ILE A 277 -3.41 -5.90 -5.95
CA ILE A 277 -3.71 -6.54 -4.65
C ILE A 277 -5.18 -6.38 -4.32
N TRP A 278 -5.75 -5.21 -4.61
CA TRP A 278 -7.13 -4.86 -4.29
C TRP A 278 -8.16 -5.80 -4.90
N ASN A 279 -7.93 -6.28 -6.12
CA ASN A 279 -8.81 -7.20 -6.83
C ASN A 279 -9.03 -8.54 -6.09
N LYS A 280 -8.21 -8.88 -5.09
CA LYS A 280 -8.36 -10.12 -4.31
C LYS A 280 -9.15 -9.91 -3.01
N VAL A 281 -9.27 -8.66 -2.56
CA VAL A 281 -9.91 -8.31 -1.28
C VAL A 281 -11.40 -8.66 -1.26
N PRO A 282 -12.23 -8.35 -2.29
CA PRO A 282 -13.66 -8.66 -2.26
C PRO A 282 -13.95 -10.13 -2.01
N ARG A 283 -13.20 -11.01 -2.67
CA ARG A 283 -13.31 -12.45 -2.50
C ARG A 283 -12.92 -12.90 -1.09
N VAL A 284 -11.80 -12.42 -0.57
CA VAL A 284 -11.35 -12.72 0.80
C VAL A 284 -12.38 -12.28 1.85
N VAL A 285 -12.94 -11.08 1.67
CA VAL A 285 -13.98 -10.55 2.57
C VAL A 285 -15.23 -11.40 2.52
N ARG A 286 -15.69 -11.79 1.32
CA ARG A 286 -16.83 -12.69 1.13
C ARG A 286 -16.61 -14.02 1.87
N ASP A 287 -15.50 -14.69 1.62
CA ASP A 287 -15.24 -16.02 2.20
C ASP A 287 -15.17 -15.97 3.74
N LEU A 288 -14.59 -14.89 4.30
CA LEU A 288 -14.57 -14.65 5.75
C LEU A 288 -15.97 -14.30 6.29
N ALA A 289 -16.71 -13.43 5.61
CA ALA A 289 -18.04 -13.00 6.02
C ALA A 289 -19.02 -14.18 6.07
N LEU A 290 -18.93 -15.13 5.12
CA LEU A 290 -19.71 -16.36 5.13
C LEU A 290 -19.37 -17.26 6.33
N GLY A 291 -18.08 -17.38 6.68
CA GLY A 291 -17.64 -18.16 7.83
C GLY A 291 -18.13 -17.61 9.18
N VAL A 292 -18.36 -16.31 9.28
CA VAL A 292 -18.79 -15.63 10.52
C VAL A 292 -20.25 -15.14 10.46
N SER A 293 -20.99 -15.46 9.38
CA SER A 293 -22.39 -15.04 9.16
C SER A 293 -22.62 -13.51 9.27
N LYS A 294 -21.75 -12.73 8.63
CA LYS A 294 -21.83 -11.25 8.57
C LYS A 294 -22.14 -10.79 7.15
N GLN A 295 -22.74 -9.60 7.03
CA GLN A 295 -23.00 -8.94 5.74
C GLN A 295 -22.07 -7.74 5.62
N ILE A 296 -21.22 -7.73 4.58
CA ILE A 296 -20.15 -6.74 4.43
C ILE A 296 -20.02 -6.31 2.97
N ARG A 297 -20.05 -5.00 2.74
CA ARG A 297 -19.74 -4.37 1.45
C ARG A 297 -18.32 -3.82 1.46
N VAL A 298 -17.61 -4.04 0.35
CA VAL A 298 -16.25 -3.52 0.16
C VAL A 298 -16.29 -2.32 -0.77
N GLU A 299 -15.80 -1.18 -0.30
CA GLU A 299 -15.64 0.05 -1.08
C GLU A 299 -14.15 0.32 -1.30
N MET A 300 -13.77 0.62 -2.53
CA MET A 300 -12.38 0.80 -2.92
C MET A 300 -12.21 2.11 -3.68
N VAL A 301 -11.33 2.99 -3.19
CA VAL A 301 -11.05 4.31 -3.77
C VAL A 301 -9.56 4.43 -4.08
N GLY A 302 -9.20 4.98 -5.25
CA GLY A 302 -7.80 5.18 -5.62
C GLY A 302 -7.10 3.90 -6.09
N LYS A 303 -7.80 3.02 -6.80
CA LYS A 303 -7.27 1.73 -7.30
C LYS A 303 -6.08 1.91 -8.25
N GLU A 304 -6.09 3.03 -8.95
CA GLU A 304 -5.08 3.52 -9.89
C GLU A 304 -3.82 4.07 -9.21
N THR A 305 -3.80 4.20 -7.89
CA THR A 305 -2.62 4.73 -7.18
C THR A 305 -1.41 3.84 -7.43
N GLU A 306 -0.35 4.45 -7.94
CA GLU A 306 0.89 3.77 -8.27
C GLU A 306 1.74 3.50 -7.02
N LEU A 307 2.25 2.28 -6.90
CA LEU A 307 3.15 1.83 -5.84
C LEU A 307 4.25 0.92 -6.42
N ASP A 308 5.44 0.91 -5.80
CA ASP A 308 6.52 0.01 -6.19
C ASP A 308 6.10 -1.46 -6.08
N LYS A 309 6.48 -2.29 -7.07
CA LYS A 309 6.18 -3.72 -7.09
C LYS A 309 6.62 -4.45 -5.80
N SER A 310 7.79 -4.14 -5.26
CA SER A 310 8.27 -4.80 -4.04
C SER A 310 7.45 -4.41 -2.80
N LEU A 311 6.98 -3.16 -2.75
CA LEU A 311 6.06 -2.69 -1.71
C LEU A 311 4.69 -3.37 -1.86
N ILE A 312 4.19 -3.53 -3.09
CA ILE A 312 2.96 -4.27 -3.39
C ILE A 312 3.05 -5.72 -2.86
N GLU A 313 4.12 -6.43 -3.20
CA GLU A 313 4.34 -7.80 -2.74
C GLU A 313 4.44 -7.90 -1.22
N ALA A 314 5.16 -6.97 -0.58
CA ALA A 314 5.31 -6.93 0.88
C ALA A 314 4.02 -6.55 1.63
N MET A 315 3.14 -5.76 1.00
CA MET A 315 1.87 -5.32 1.59
C MET A 315 0.78 -6.40 1.56
N LYS A 316 0.92 -7.45 0.75
CA LYS A 316 -0.10 -8.50 0.58
C LYS A 316 -0.52 -9.15 1.91
N ASP A 317 0.45 -9.58 2.72
CA ASP A 317 0.18 -10.25 4.00
C ASP A 317 -0.39 -9.28 5.06
N PRO A 318 0.21 -8.09 5.30
CA PRO A 318 -0.36 -7.07 6.18
C PRO A 318 -1.81 -6.69 5.84
N LEU A 319 -2.11 -6.42 4.55
CA LEU A 319 -3.45 -6.04 4.12
C LEU A 319 -4.47 -7.14 4.39
N THR A 320 -4.15 -8.38 4.03
CA THR A 320 -5.03 -9.54 4.26
C THR A 320 -5.36 -9.70 5.73
N HIS A 321 -4.38 -9.49 6.62
CA HIS A 321 -4.59 -9.57 8.06
C HIS A 321 -5.45 -8.41 8.57
N LEU A 322 -5.19 -7.17 8.17
CA LEU A 322 -6.00 -6.03 8.59
C LEU A 322 -7.45 -6.18 8.14
N VAL A 323 -7.68 -6.60 6.89
CA VAL A 323 -9.00 -6.93 6.36
C VAL A 323 -9.68 -8.02 7.19
N ARG A 324 -8.97 -9.11 7.52
CA ARG A 324 -9.50 -10.17 8.38
C ARG A 324 -9.93 -9.64 9.75
N ASN A 325 -9.12 -8.81 10.39
CA ASN A 325 -9.47 -8.24 11.69
C ASN A 325 -10.70 -7.34 11.62
N CYS A 326 -10.85 -6.57 10.54
CA CYS A 326 -12.05 -5.79 10.29
C CYS A 326 -13.28 -6.70 10.16
N VAL A 327 -13.17 -7.82 9.45
CA VAL A 327 -14.29 -8.77 9.25
C VAL A 327 -14.61 -9.56 10.51
N ASP A 328 -13.62 -10.13 11.20
CA ASP A 328 -13.79 -11.04 12.33
C ASP A 328 -14.18 -10.30 13.61
N HIS A 329 -13.53 -9.17 13.89
CA HIS A 329 -13.63 -8.45 15.15
C HIS A 329 -14.21 -7.04 15.04
N GLY A 330 -13.97 -6.34 13.93
CA GLY A 330 -14.46 -4.98 13.71
C GLY A 330 -15.96 -4.93 13.47
N ILE A 331 -16.40 -5.49 12.35
CA ILE A 331 -17.80 -5.46 11.90
C ILE A 331 -18.63 -6.43 12.73
N GLU A 332 -19.78 -5.96 13.21
CA GLU A 332 -20.69 -6.70 14.07
C GLU A 332 -21.67 -7.56 13.25
N ALA A 333 -22.31 -8.54 13.88
CA ALA A 333 -23.38 -9.30 13.22
C ALA A 333 -24.58 -8.40 12.86
N PRO A 334 -25.34 -8.69 11.79
CA PRO A 334 -26.43 -7.84 11.31
C PRO A 334 -27.44 -7.46 12.40
N ASP A 335 -27.84 -8.43 13.23
CA ASP A 335 -28.81 -8.20 14.31
C ASP A 335 -28.30 -7.20 15.36
N VAL A 336 -27.02 -7.28 15.71
CA VAL A 336 -26.37 -6.37 16.67
C VAL A 336 -26.26 -4.97 16.06
N ARG A 337 -25.98 -4.87 14.75
CA ARG A 337 -25.90 -3.58 14.05
C ARG A 337 -27.25 -2.86 14.05
N VAL A 338 -28.32 -3.58 13.71
CA VAL A 338 -29.69 -3.03 13.71
C VAL A 338 -30.10 -2.58 15.12
N GLN A 339 -29.78 -3.36 16.16
CA GLN A 339 -30.02 -2.96 17.56
C GLN A 339 -29.27 -1.69 17.96
N LYS A 340 -28.10 -1.44 17.37
CA LYS A 340 -27.30 -0.23 17.59
C LYS A 340 -27.64 0.93 16.64
N GLY A 341 -28.71 0.80 15.84
CA GLY A 341 -29.14 1.84 14.90
C GLY A 341 -28.26 1.98 13.66
N LYS A 342 -27.44 0.97 13.36
CA LYS A 342 -26.58 0.93 12.17
C LYS A 342 -27.22 0.13 11.03
N PRO A 343 -26.83 0.36 9.77
CA PRO A 343 -27.22 -0.51 8.66
C PRO A 343 -26.81 -1.97 8.92
N ALA A 344 -27.65 -2.92 8.52
CA ALA A 344 -27.40 -4.36 8.69
C ALA A 344 -26.13 -4.82 7.94
N GLU A 345 -25.88 -4.24 6.77
CA GLU A 345 -24.65 -4.40 5.99
C GLU A 345 -23.56 -3.47 6.55
N GLY A 346 -22.41 -4.04 6.94
CA GLY A 346 -21.23 -3.27 7.33
C GLY A 346 -20.41 -2.81 6.12
N VAL A 347 -19.66 -1.72 6.26
CA VAL A 347 -18.83 -1.18 5.17
C VAL A 347 -17.36 -1.29 5.53
N LEU A 348 -16.59 -1.95 4.67
CA LEU A 348 -15.14 -1.96 4.69
C LEU A 348 -14.63 -1.08 3.55
N THR A 349 -14.04 0.06 3.89
CA THR A 349 -13.47 1.01 2.93
C THR A 349 -11.98 0.83 2.84
N LEU A 350 -11.45 0.73 1.62
CA LEU A 350 -10.03 0.75 1.34
C LEU A 350 -9.71 1.92 0.43
N ARG A 351 -8.74 2.76 0.81
CA ARG A 351 -8.37 3.95 0.05
C ARG A 351 -6.85 3.99 -0.16
N ALA A 352 -6.42 4.38 -1.34
CA ALA A 352 -5.03 4.75 -1.60
C ALA A 352 -4.95 6.12 -2.25
N TYR A 353 -3.93 6.90 -1.88
CA TYR A 353 -3.65 8.19 -2.50
C TYR A 353 -2.20 8.64 -2.23
N HIS A 354 -1.68 9.58 -3.02
CA HIS A 354 -0.38 10.19 -2.79
C HIS A 354 -0.51 11.45 -1.93
N GLU A 355 0.30 11.58 -0.88
CA GLU A 355 0.33 12.74 0.03
C GLU A 355 1.77 13.00 0.48
N GLY A 356 2.29 14.22 0.27
CA GLY A 356 3.60 14.62 0.80
C GLY A 356 4.80 13.79 0.34
N GLY A 357 4.76 13.23 -0.89
CA GLY A 357 5.83 12.34 -1.38
C GLY A 357 5.78 10.93 -0.79
N GLN A 358 4.66 10.56 -0.18
CA GLN A 358 4.38 9.22 0.35
C GLN A 358 3.10 8.68 -0.29
N VAL A 359 2.98 7.35 -0.31
CA VAL A 359 1.73 6.67 -0.63
C VAL A 359 1.02 6.36 0.68
N ILE A 360 -0.20 6.87 0.82
CA ILE A 360 -1.06 6.60 1.95
C ILE A 360 -2.02 5.49 1.57
N VAL A 361 -2.09 4.45 2.41
CA VAL A 361 -3.06 3.36 2.29
C VAL A 361 -3.92 3.33 3.55
N GLU A 362 -5.22 3.53 3.41
CA GLU A 362 -6.19 3.53 4.49
C GLU A 362 -7.11 2.30 4.39
N ILE A 363 -7.35 1.67 5.54
CA ILE A 363 -8.30 0.58 5.70
C ILE A 363 -9.22 0.96 6.85
N ALA A 364 -10.50 1.16 6.54
CA ALA A 364 -11.49 1.64 7.50
C ALA A 364 -12.70 0.70 7.55
N ASP A 365 -13.18 0.40 8.75
CA ASP A 365 -14.45 -0.27 8.99
C ASP A 365 -15.41 0.61 9.79
N ASP A 366 -16.71 0.40 9.62
CA ASP A 366 -17.78 1.08 10.37
C ASP A 366 -18.30 0.26 11.57
N GLY A 367 -17.44 -0.62 12.08
CA GLY A 367 -17.76 -1.63 13.08
C GLY A 367 -17.89 -1.10 14.51
N ALA A 368 -17.71 -2.00 15.48
CA ALA A 368 -17.83 -1.68 16.91
C ALA A 368 -16.75 -0.72 17.41
N GLY A 369 -15.65 -0.56 16.68
CA GLY A 369 -14.44 0.10 17.17
C GLY A 369 -13.75 -0.70 18.28
N ILE A 370 -12.61 -0.19 18.73
CA ILE A 370 -11.76 -0.81 19.74
C ILE A 370 -12.07 -0.19 21.10
N ASP A 371 -12.46 -1.03 22.06
CA ASP A 371 -12.72 -0.64 23.45
C ASP A 371 -11.40 -0.45 24.23
N PRO A 372 -11.01 0.79 24.59
CA PRO A 372 -9.76 1.04 25.29
C PRO A 372 -9.72 0.40 26.68
N GLN A 373 -10.87 0.26 27.35
CA GLN A 373 -10.94 -0.31 28.70
C GLN A 373 -10.75 -1.83 28.67
N LYS A 374 -11.28 -2.52 27.65
CA LYS A 374 -10.99 -3.95 27.44
C LYS A 374 -9.53 -4.21 27.10
N LEU A 375 -8.90 -3.34 26.30
CA LEU A 375 -7.47 -3.44 26.01
C LEU A 375 -6.65 -3.21 27.29
N LYS A 376 -7.00 -2.20 28.08
CA LYS A 376 -6.39 -1.90 29.37
C LYS A 376 -6.42 -3.10 30.31
N SER A 377 -7.59 -3.69 30.54
CA SER A 377 -7.75 -4.82 31.46
C SER A 377 -6.99 -6.06 30.99
N LYS A 378 -7.01 -6.35 29.69
CA LYS A 378 -6.28 -7.48 29.10
C LYS A 378 -4.76 -7.28 29.13
N ALA A 379 -4.28 -6.06 28.91
CA ALA A 379 -2.86 -5.72 29.04
C ALA A 379 -2.35 -5.89 30.48
N LEU A 380 -3.15 -5.50 31.47
CA LEU A 380 -2.87 -5.69 32.90
C LEU A 380 -2.83 -7.18 33.27
N GLN A 381 -3.82 -7.96 32.83
CA GLN A 381 -3.89 -9.39 33.09
C GLN A 381 -2.68 -10.15 32.51
N LYS A 382 -2.21 -9.73 31.33
CA LYS A 382 -1.03 -10.30 30.68
C LYS A 382 0.31 -9.79 31.23
N GLY A 383 0.29 -8.85 32.18
CA GLY A 383 1.49 -8.24 32.75
C GLY A 383 2.29 -7.41 31.75
N LEU A 384 1.68 -6.98 30.64
CA LEU A 384 2.34 -6.16 29.61
C LEU A 384 2.45 -4.70 30.04
N ILE A 385 1.55 -4.26 30.93
CA ILE A 385 1.57 -2.95 31.59
C ILE A 385 1.26 -3.10 33.08
N THR A 386 1.73 -2.16 33.90
CA THR A 386 1.36 -2.01 35.33
C THR A 386 0.11 -1.14 35.50
N ALA A 387 -0.57 -1.27 36.65
CA ALA A 387 -1.78 -0.51 36.98
C ALA A 387 -1.56 1.02 36.88
N GLU A 388 -0.42 1.49 37.39
CA GLU A 388 -0.01 2.89 37.31
C GLU A 388 0.18 3.37 35.86
N GLN A 389 0.75 2.53 34.98
CA GLN A 389 0.88 2.92 33.55
C GLN A 389 -0.50 3.07 32.93
N ALA A 390 -1.39 2.13 33.25
CA ALA A 390 -2.70 2.01 32.66
C ALA A 390 -3.64 3.16 33.06
N GLU A 391 -3.39 3.83 34.18
CA GLU A 391 -4.10 5.05 34.61
C GLU A 391 -3.54 6.32 33.98
N ALA A 392 -2.24 6.37 33.71
CA ALA A 392 -1.59 7.52 33.07
C ALA A 392 -1.78 7.58 31.54
N MET A 393 -2.22 6.49 30.91
CA MET A 393 -2.37 6.39 29.46
C MET A 393 -3.68 7.01 28.95
N SER A 394 -3.56 7.82 27.90
CA SER A 394 -4.68 8.32 27.10
C SER A 394 -5.37 7.19 26.33
N ALA A 395 -6.63 7.40 25.92
CA ALA A 395 -7.38 6.41 25.12
C ALA A 395 -6.63 5.97 23.85
N ARG A 396 -5.96 6.90 23.17
CA ARG A 396 -5.14 6.61 21.98
C ARG A 396 -3.94 5.71 22.30
N GLU A 397 -3.29 5.91 23.44
CA GLU A 397 -2.17 5.05 23.87
C GLU A 397 -2.65 3.66 24.27
N LEU A 398 -3.82 3.56 24.92
CA LEU A 398 -4.44 2.29 25.26
C LEU A 398 -4.80 1.48 24.01
N ILE A 399 -5.31 2.14 22.96
CA ILE A 399 -5.59 1.49 21.67
C ILE A 399 -4.30 0.99 21.01
N ASN A 400 -3.22 1.77 21.05
CA ASN A 400 -1.93 1.38 20.48
C ASN A 400 -1.27 0.17 21.17
N LEU A 401 -1.73 -0.23 22.35
CA LEU A 401 -1.27 -1.46 23.02
C LEU A 401 -1.50 -2.72 22.15
N ILE A 402 -2.43 -2.66 21.17
CA ILE A 402 -2.68 -3.77 20.25
C ILE A 402 -1.43 -4.20 19.47
N PHE A 403 -0.48 -3.28 19.26
CA PHE A 403 0.76 -3.55 18.53
C PHE A 403 1.88 -4.15 19.42
N LEU A 404 1.66 -4.35 20.72
CA LEU A 404 2.66 -4.93 21.59
C LEU A 404 2.92 -6.41 21.24
N PRO A 405 4.19 -6.86 21.24
CA PRO A 405 4.51 -8.27 21.04
C PRO A 405 3.78 -9.16 22.06
N GLY A 406 3.13 -10.23 21.58
CA GLY A 406 2.35 -11.14 22.42
C GLY A 406 0.97 -10.60 22.86
N PHE A 407 0.59 -9.39 22.44
CA PHE A 407 -0.76 -8.87 22.60
C PHE A 407 -1.69 -9.48 21.53
N SER A 408 -2.30 -10.62 21.90
CA SER A 408 -3.47 -11.16 21.18
C SER A 408 -4.69 -11.11 22.07
N THR A 409 -5.81 -10.64 21.49
CA THR A 409 -7.14 -10.63 22.11
C THR A 409 -7.84 -11.98 22.02
N ALA A 410 -7.29 -12.97 21.32
CA ALA A 410 -7.90 -14.29 21.17
C ALA A 410 -7.72 -15.16 22.44
N GLU A 411 -8.82 -15.73 22.96
CA GLU A 411 -8.81 -16.71 24.07
C GLU A 411 -8.51 -18.14 23.59
N LYS A 412 -8.67 -18.41 22.28
CA LYS A 412 -8.31 -19.68 21.63
C LYS A 412 -7.46 -19.41 20.39
N VAL A 413 -6.39 -20.19 20.21
CA VAL A 413 -5.64 -20.22 18.95
C VAL A 413 -6.53 -20.89 17.90
N THR A 414 -7.06 -20.13 16.96
CA THR A 414 -7.82 -20.68 15.83
C THR A 414 -6.87 -21.37 14.85
N ASN A 415 -7.16 -22.63 14.50
CA ASN A 415 -6.32 -23.54 13.71
C ASN A 415 -6.03 -23.14 12.25
N ILE A 416 -6.43 -21.95 11.79
CA ILE A 416 -6.40 -21.58 10.36
C ILE A 416 -5.13 -20.79 9.98
N SER A 417 -4.23 -20.49 10.91
CA SER A 417 -2.91 -19.93 10.55
C SER A 417 -1.83 -20.46 11.47
N GLY A 418 -1.16 -21.52 11.00
CA GLY A 418 0.08 -22.02 11.56
C GLY A 418 1.19 -20.99 11.40
N ARG A 419 1.20 -19.98 12.29
CA ARG A 419 2.26 -19.03 12.68
C ARG A 419 1.50 -17.95 13.45
N GLY A 420 1.75 -17.76 14.74
CA GLY A 420 1.03 -16.77 15.54
C GLY A 420 1.19 -15.35 14.98
N VAL A 421 0.22 -14.89 14.19
CA VAL A 421 0.25 -13.55 13.58
C VAL A 421 -0.61 -12.63 14.45
N GLY A 422 0.03 -11.73 15.19
CA GLY A 422 -0.62 -10.61 15.87
C GLY A 422 -0.48 -9.30 15.08
N MET A 423 -0.98 -8.20 15.65
CA MET A 423 -0.75 -6.86 15.12
C MET A 423 0.69 -6.39 15.23
N ASP A 424 1.47 -6.99 16.11
CA ASP A 424 2.93 -6.86 16.17
C ASP A 424 3.61 -7.27 14.85
N VAL A 425 3.18 -8.38 14.24
CA VAL A 425 3.74 -8.86 12.96
C VAL A 425 3.38 -7.91 11.82
N VAL A 426 2.16 -7.39 11.81
CA VAL A 426 1.71 -6.39 10.80
C VAL A 426 2.56 -5.13 10.91
N LYS A 427 2.70 -4.57 12.12
CA LYS A 427 3.55 -3.39 12.37
C LYS A 427 5.00 -3.65 11.95
N THR A 428 5.58 -4.77 12.37
CA THR A 428 6.96 -5.14 12.02
C THR A 428 7.15 -5.30 10.51
N ASN A 429 6.15 -5.83 9.79
CA ASN A 429 6.25 -5.99 8.34
C ASN A 429 6.18 -4.65 7.60
N ILE A 430 5.35 -3.71 8.07
CA ILE A 430 5.25 -2.35 7.53
C ILE A 430 6.55 -1.57 7.84
N GLU A 431 7.11 -1.70 9.03
CA GLU A 431 8.38 -1.04 9.40
C GLU A 431 9.57 -1.56 8.58
N LYS A 432 9.61 -2.86 8.22
CA LYS A 432 10.65 -3.44 7.35
C LYS A 432 10.72 -2.80 5.97
N ILE A 433 9.59 -2.32 5.46
CA ILE A 433 9.52 -1.61 4.18
C ILE A 433 9.63 -0.09 4.35
N SER A 434 10.15 0.36 5.50
CA SER A 434 10.29 1.78 5.87
C SER A 434 8.97 2.54 5.88
N GLY A 435 7.86 1.83 6.08
CA GLY A 435 6.54 2.41 6.28
C GLY A 435 6.22 2.62 7.76
N ASN A 436 5.15 3.37 8.02
CA ASN A 436 4.57 3.53 9.35
C ASN A 436 3.08 3.17 9.32
N ILE A 437 2.55 2.65 10.42
CA ILE A 437 1.11 2.37 10.61
C ILE A 437 0.56 3.17 11.79
N GLU A 438 -0.48 3.94 11.54
CA GLU A 438 -1.28 4.63 12.54
C GLU A 438 -2.64 3.93 12.70
N LEU A 439 -3.11 3.89 13.95
CA LEU A 439 -4.43 3.37 14.30
C LEU A 439 -5.27 4.47 14.92
N ARG A 440 -6.49 4.64 14.39
CA ARG A 440 -7.53 5.49 14.96
C ARG A 440 -8.78 4.65 15.12
N SER A 441 -9.41 4.67 16.29
CA SER A 441 -10.63 3.91 16.51
C SER A 441 -11.50 4.64 17.52
N GLU A 442 -12.80 4.60 17.29
CA GLU A 442 -13.80 5.17 18.16
C GLU A 442 -14.91 4.15 18.40
N LEU A 443 -15.27 3.97 19.67
CA LEU A 443 -16.24 2.97 20.09
C LEU A 443 -17.61 3.29 19.47
N GLY A 444 -18.16 2.34 18.74
CA GLY A 444 -19.41 2.48 18.01
C GLY A 444 -19.28 3.14 16.63
N HIS A 445 -18.14 3.71 16.26
CA HIS A 445 -17.94 4.35 14.95
C HIS A 445 -16.97 3.61 14.03
N GLY A 446 -16.18 2.67 14.58
CA GLY A 446 -15.33 1.76 13.80
C GLY A 446 -13.84 2.03 13.98
N THR A 447 -13.05 1.55 13.03
CA THR A 447 -11.58 1.58 13.10
C THR A 447 -10.98 2.00 11.77
N LEU A 448 -9.92 2.80 11.82
CA LEU A 448 -9.12 3.25 10.69
C LEU A 448 -7.65 2.90 10.93
N PHE A 449 -7.09 2.09 10.04
CA PHE A 449 -5.66 1.87 9.90
C PHE A 449 -5.14 2.76 8.76
N LYS A 450 -4.21 3.67 9.06
CA LYS A 450 -3.54 4.52 8.08
C LYS A 450 -2.09 4.10 7.95
N ILE A 451 -1.69 3.65 6.77
CA ILE A 451 -0.34 3.18 6.47
C ILE A 451 0.34 4.20 5.57
N ASN A 452 1.50 4.70 6.00
CA ASN A 452 2.30 5.65 5.24
C ASN A 452 3.49 4.88 4.65
N LEU A 453 3.58 4.82 3.32
CA LEU A 453 4.64 4.12 2.59
C LEU A 453 5.50 5.13 1.81
N PRO A 454 6.83 4.98 1.79
CA PRO A 454 7.68 5.83 0.96
C PRO A 454 7.49 5.52 -0.54
N LEU A 455 7.61 6.54 -1.40
CA LEU A 455 7.59 6.38 -2.87
C LEU A 455 8.88 5.74 -3.42
N THR A 456 9.99 5.80 -2.67
CA THR A 456 11.33 5.38 -3.12
C THR A 456 11.80 4.09 -2.45
N LEU A 457 12.58 3.28 -3.17
CA LEU A 457 13.35 2.20 -2.54
C LEU A 457 14.27 2.78 -1.47
N ALA A 458 14.03 2.43 -0.20
CA ALA A 458 14.93 2.46 0.96
C ALA A 458 15.95 3.63 1.06
N ILE A 459 15.76 4.77 0.39
CA ILE A 459 16.62 5.94 0.49
C ILE A 459 16.02 6.83 1.55
N VAL A 460 16.77 7.01 2.64
CA VAL A 460 16.32 7.78 3.78
C VAL A 460 17.34 8.90 4.01
N PRO A 461 16.90 10.16 4.19
CA PRO A 461 17.80 11.20 4.64
C PRO A 461 18.23 10.90 6.09
N ALA A 462 19.54 10.88 6.34
CA ALA A 462 20.09 10.59 7.65
C ALA A 462 21.19 11.59 8.03
N LEU A 463 21.22 11.97 9.31
CA LEU A 463 22.32 12.69 9.92
C LEU A 463 23.43 11.70 10.24
N ILE A 464 24.63 11.96 9.72
CA ILE A 464 25.82 11.18 10.10
C ILE A 464 26.38 11.75 11.39
N VAL A 465 26.64 10.89 12.37
CA VAL A 465 27.25 11.25 13.65
C VAL A 465 28.44 10.33 13.93
N THR A 466 29.40 10.84 14.70
CA THR A 466 30.57 10.05 15.13
C THR A 466 30.52 9.84 16.64
N SER A 467 30.79 8.61 17.07
CA SER A 467 30.89 8.22 18.48
C SER A 467 31.92 7.10 18.64
N GLY A 468 32.86 7.23 19.59
CA GLY A 468 33.94 6.26 19.79
C GLY A 468 34.82 6.07 18.54
N GLY A 469 35.00 7.13 17.74
CA GLY A 469 35.73 7.07 16.46
C GLY A 469 34.99 6.33 15.33
N GLN A 470 33.76 5.86 15.55
CA GLN A 470 32.93 5.17 14.55
C GLN A 470 31.78 6.07 14.09
N ARG A 471 31.37 5.92 12.82
CA ARG A 471 30.25 6.67 12.23
C ARG A 471 28.95 5.88 12.30
N PHE A 472 27.87 6.58 12.64
CA PHE A 472 26.51 6.06 12.71
C PHE A 472 25.56 6.98 11.95
N ALA A 473 24.46 6.43 11.45
CA ALA A 473 23.43 7.19 10.75
C ALA A 473 22.17 7.29 11.62
N ILE A 474 21.64 8.49 11.78
CA ILE A 474 20.38 8.78 12.47
C ILE A 474 19.35 9.21 11.42
N PRO A 475 18.23 8.50 11.24
CA PRO A 475 17.16 8.94 10.35
C PRO A 475 16.68 10.36 10.69
N GLN A 476 16.64 11.24 9.69
CA GLN A 476 16.29 12.66 9.90
C GLN A 476 14.85 12.83 10.40
N GLY A 477 13.94 11.91 10.06
CA GLY A 477 12.56 11.94 10.56
C GLY A 477 12.45 11.82 12.09
N SER A 478 13.47 11.27 12.75
CA SER A 478 13.51 11.15 14.22
C SER A 478 14.26 12.32 14.88
N LEU A 479 14.88 13.21 14.09
CA LEU A 479 15.68 14.34 14.57
C LEU A 479 14.80 15.57 14.77
N GLN A 480 14.85 16.16 15.97
CA GLN A 480 14.17 17.43 16.24
C GLN A 480 15.10 18.64 16.22
N GLU A 481 16.22 18.55 16.93
CA GLU A 481 17.18 19.64 17.03
C GLU A 481 18.58 19.14 17.41
N LEU A 482 19.59 19.97 17.19
CA LEU A 482 20.99 19.71 17.50
C LEU A 482 21.51 20.75 18.48
N ILE A 483 22.17 20.29 19.54
CA ILE A 483 22.72 21.14 20.57
C ILE A 483 24.21 20.85 20.67
N ARG A 484 25.04 21.89 20.52
CA ARG A 484 26.48 21.81 20.70
C ARG A 484 26.83 22.26 22.11
N LEU A 485 27.60 21.46 22.85
CA LEU A 485 28.10 21.84 24.16
C LEU A 485 29.58 22.23 24.04
N ASP A 486 29.91 23.48 24.34
CA ASP A 486 31.29 23.99 24.34
C ASP A 486 32.10 23.53 25.58
N ALA A 487 31.40 23.05 26.60
CA ALA A 487 31.91 22.29 27.73
C ALA A 487 30.76 21.42 28.26
N ALA A 488 31.00 20.34 29.00
CA ALA A 488 29.93 19.53 29.63
C ALA A 488 29.06 20.29 30.68
N GLN A 489 29.08 21.62 30.67
CA GLN A 489 28.20 22.50 31.40
C GLN A 489 26.75 22.33 30.93
N GLY A 490 25.84 22.16 31.88
CA GLY A 490 24.40 22.01 31.64
C GLY A 490 23.90 20.56 31.63
N ILE A 491 24.80 19.57 31.71
CA ILE A 491 24.40 18.19 32.01
C ILE A 491 24.32 18.02 33.52
N GLU A 492 23.10 17.90 34.03
CA GLU A 492 22.79 17.61 35.43
C GLU A 492 22.65 16.09 35.60
N GLN A 493 22.95 15.55 36.77
CA GLN A 493 22.67 14.15 37.09
C GLN A 493 21.58 14.09 38.16
N ILE A 494 20.44 13.50 37.82
CA ILE A 494 19.27 13.38 38.70
C ILE A 494 18.94 11.90 38.83
N HIS A 495 18.92 11.38 40.06
CA HIS A 495 18.65 9.96 40.36
C HIS A 495 19.50 8.96 39.52
N GLY A 496 20.74 9.31 39.20
CA GLY A 496 21.65 8.47 38.40
C GLY A 496 21.53 8.66 36.88
N ALA A 497 20.43 9.22 36.39
CA ALA A 497 20.24 9.57 34.99
C ALA A 497 20.88 10.93 34.66
N HIS A 498 21.55 11.02 33.51
CA HIS A 498 22.07 12.30 33.02
C HIS A 498 20.94 13.02 32.29
N VAL A 499 20.73 14.30 32.59
CA VAL A 499 19.68 15.12 32.01
C VAL A 499 20.23 16.47 31.57
N TYR A 500 19.63 17.07 30.56
CA TYR A 500 19.94 18.41 30.07
C TYR A 500 18.72 19.30 30.19
N ARG A 501 18.88 20.51 30.73
CA ARG A 501 17.76 21.45 30.86
C ARG A 501 17.60 22.28 29.59
N LEU A 502 16.66 21.85 28.76
CA LEU A 502 16.37 22.48 27.49
C LEU A 502 15.12 23.35 27.59
N ARG A 503 15.30 24.68 27.54
CA ARG A 503 14.20 25.67 27.64
C ARG A 503 13.30 25.44 28.86
N GLY A 504 13.91 25.09 30.00
CA GLY A 504 13.22 24.82 31.26
C GLY A 504 12.69 23.39 31.43
N LYS A 505 12.69 22.55 30.38
CA LYS A 505 12.29 21.15 30.45
C LYS A 505 13.49 20.23 30.60
N LEU A 506 13.36 19.18 31.42
CA LEU A 506 14.39 18.17 31.59
C LEU A 506 14.38 17.21 30.40
N LEU A 507 15.51 17.09 29.71
CA LEU A 507 15.72 16.18 28.60
C LEU A 507 16.65 15.05 29.06
N PRO A 508 16.19 13.79 29.14
CA PRO A 508 17.04 12.67 29.49
C PRO A 508 18.11 12.45 28.42
N LEU A 509 19.35 12.19 28.83
CA LEU A 509 20.49 11.98 27.96
C LEU A 509 20.93 10.52 27.93
N VAL A 510 21.17 10.03 26.73
CA VAL A 510 21.76 8.72 26.42
C VAL A 510 23.11 8.93 25.80
N TYR A 511 24.12 8.23 26.27
CA TYR A 511 25.47 8.30 25.71
C TYR A 511 25.67 7.18 24.69
N LEU A 512 25.80 7.52 23.41
CA LEU A 512 25.89 6.51 22.35
C LEU A 512 27.07 5.55 22.54
N ASN A 513 28.23 6.10 22.92
CA ASN A 513 29.42 5.29 23.24
C ASN A 513 29.18 4.31 24.39
N ARG A 514 28.49 4.71 25.46
CA ARG A 514 28.19 3.84 26.60
C ARG A 514 27.22 2.73 26.22
N GLU A 515 26.15 3.05 25.47
CA GLU A 515 25.16 2.06 25.05
C GLU A 515 25.74 0.99 24.11
N LEU A 516 26.65 1.40 23.23
CA LEU A 516 27.31 0.52 22.27
C LEU A 516 28.60 -0.11 22.80
N GLY A 517 29.04 0.23 24.02
CA GLY A 517 30.28 -0.29 24.60
C GLY A 517 31.54 0.16 23.86
N LEU A 518 31.53 1.37 23.28
CA LEU A 518 32.63 1.92 22.50
C LEU A 518 33.67 2.59 23.41
N GLU A 519 34.95 2.40 23.08
CA GLU A 519 36.05 3.08 23.76
C GLU A 519 36.17 4.54 23.28
N GLY A 520 36.29 5.47 24.23
CA GLY A 520 36.49 6.90 23.93
C GLY A 520 35.80 7.82 24.94
N ALA A 521 36.56 8.74 25.52
CA ALA A 521 36.02 9.80 26.36
C ALA A 521 35.46 10.92 25.49
N THR A 522 34.19 11.28 25.72
CA THR A 522 33.48 12.38 25.04
C THR A 522 34.15 13.72 25.41
N ARG A 523 35.14 14.18 24.63
CA ARG A 523 35.86 15.44 24.91
C ARG A 523 35.03 16.68 24.57
N ASN A 524 34.26 16.59 23.48
CA ASN A 524 33.24 17.57 23.08
C ASN A 524 31.92 16.80 22.95
N ALA A 525 30.92 17.16 23.76
CA ALA A 525 29.65 16.47 23.76
C ALA A 525 28.65 17.23 22.88
N ASN A 526 28.15 16.58 21.84
CA ASN A 526 27.03 17.08 21.06
C ASN A 526 25.78 16.32 21.47
N ILE A 527 24.67 17.02 21.71
CA ILE A 527 23.38 16.40 21.99
C ILE A 527 22.53 16.47 20.73
N VAL A 528 22.19 15.30 20.20
CA VAL A 528 21.21 15.13 19.14
C VAL A 528 19.86 14.87 19.80
N VAL A 529 18.91 15.81 19.68
CA VAL A 529 17.60 15.66 20.31
C VAL A 529 16.70 14.86 19.40
N LEU A 530 16.31 13.69 19.87
CA LEU A 530 15.55 12.70 19.14
C LEU A 530 14.14 12.57 19.70
N GLN A 531 13.19 12.32 18.80
CA GLN A 531 11.84 11.92 19.15
C GLN A 531 11.56 10.53 18.62
N SER A 532 11.04 9.68 19.50
CA SER A 532 10.46 8.39 19.14
C SER A 532 9.11 8.28 19.86
N ASP A 533 8.05 8.07 19.09
CA ASP A 533 6.66 8.19 19.54
C ASP A 533 6.39 9.53 20.26
N LYS A 534 6.00 9.48 21.54
CA LYS A 534 5.76 10.65 22.38
C LYS A 534 6.94 11.02 23.29
N ARG A 535 8.07 10.32 23.18
CA ARG A 535 9.19 10.47 24.11
C ARG A 535 10.35 11.18 23.42
N ARG A 536 10.86 12.19 24.13
CA ARG A 536 11.94 13.05 23.69
C ARG A 536 13.17 12.75 24.56
N PHE A 537 14.31 12.51 23.93
CA PHE A 537 15.56 12.30 24.64
C PHE A 537 16.73 12.87 23.83
N GLY A 538 17.82 13.20 24.51
CA GLY A 538 19.06 13.63 23.90
C GLY A 538 20.00 12.44 23.73
N LEU A 539 20.56 12.27 22.54
CA LEU A 539 21.63 11.33 22.28
C LEU A 539 22.96 12.08 22.24
N VAL A 540 23.84 11.78 23.18
CA VAL A 540 25.18 12.35 23.26
C VAL A 540 26.10 11.61 22.31
N VAL A 541 26.73 12.37 21.41
CA VAL A 541 27.69 11.92 20.40
C VAL A 541 28.94 12.79 20.42
N ASP A 542 30.05 12.28 19.89
CA ASP A 542 31.32 13.01 19.88
C ASP A 542 31.30 14.11 18.81
N GLU A 543 30.82 13.80 17.60
CA GLU A 543 30.74 14.77 16.49
C GLU A 543 29.43 14.63 15.72
N ILE A 544 28.92 15.76 15.24
CA ILE A 544 27.84 15.82 14.26
C ILE A 544 28.46 16.10 12.90
N ASN A 545 28.19 15.25 11.92
CA ASN A 545 28.61 15.41 10.53
C ASN A 545 27.43 15.88 9.65
N ASP A 546 27.64 15.93 8.34
CA ASP A 546 26.61 16.34 7.38
C ASP A 546 25.43 15.36 7.30
N THR A 547 24.27 15.86 6.87
CA THR A 547 23.15 15.02 6.42
C THR A 547 23.42 14.45 5.04
N GLN A 548 23.04 13.18 4.83
CA GLN A 548 23.23 12.47 3.57
C GLN A 548 22.01 11.61 3.25
N GLU A 549 21.71 11.45 1.96
CA GLU A 549 20.77 10.44 1.48
C GLU A 549 21.47 9.08 1.51
N ILE A 550 20.94 8.15 2.31
CA ILE A 550 21.53 6.82 2.49
C ILE A 550 20.61 5.73 1.97
N VAL A 551 21.18 4.73 1.30
CA VAL A 551 20.45 3.52 0.90
C VAL A 551 20.45 2.53 2.07
N VAL A 552 19.28 2.31 2.66
CA VAL A 552 19.08 1.39 3.78
C VAL A 552 19.10 -0.04 3.25
N LYS A 553 20.09 -0.81 3.70
CA LYS A 553 20.16 -2.26 3.51
C LYS A 553 19.74 -2.95 4.81
N PRO A 554 18.76 -3.85 4.79
CA PRO A 554 18.34 -4.57 6.00
C PRO A 554 19.47 -5.45 6.51
N LEU A 555 19.57 -5.57 7.84
CA LEU A 555 20.54 -6.46 8.47
C LEU A 555 20.22 -7.92 8.17
N SER A 556 21.26 -8.75 8.06
CA SER A 556 21.11 -10.19 7.81
C SER A 556 20.34 -10.87 8.95
N LYS A 557 19.71 -12.02 8.67
CA LYS A 557 18.93 -12.78 9.66
C LYS A 557 19.74 -13.12 10.93
N LEU A 558 21.06 -13.25 10.82
CA LEU A 558 21.98 -13.52 11.93
C LEU A 558 22.09 -12.34 12.91
N LEU A 559 21.87 -11.11 12.44
CA LEU A 559 22.00 -9.88 13.22
C LEU A 559 20.64 -9.34 13.71
N LYS A 560 19.54 -10.05 13.46
CA LYS A 560 18.17 -9.63 13.78
C LYS A 560 17.92 -9.46 15.30
N GLY A 561 18.77 -10.05 16.15
CA GLY A 561 18.71 -9.86 17.60
C GLY A 561 19.23 -8.51 18.10
N LEU A 562 19.87 -7.71 17.23
CA LEU A 562 20.39 -6.38 17.58
C LEU A 562 19.30 -5.32 17.38
N THR A 563 18.53 -5.04 18.43
CA THR A 563 17.43 -4.05 18.39
C THR A 563 17.90 -2.60 18.28
N VAL A 564 19.20 -2.32 18.39
CA VAL A 564 19.74 -0.94 18.36
C VAL A 564 19.94 -0.43 16.93
N PHE A 565 19.86 -1.31 15.92
CA PHE A 565 20.14 -0.96 14.54
C PHE A 565 18.96 -1.32 13.63
N ALA A 566 18.50 -0.35 12.85
CA ALA A 566 17.44 -0.55 11.85
C ALA A 566 17.98 -1.16 10.55
N GLY A 567 19.27 -0.95 10.25
CA GLY A 567 19.88 -1.32 8.98
C GLY A 567 21.35 -0.96 8.91
N ALA A 568 21.93 -1.12 7.74
CA ALA A 568 23.25 -0.62 7.39
C ALA A 568 23.19 0.11 6.05
N THR A 569 24.13 1.03 5.84
CA THR A 569 24.36 1.70 4.56
C THR A 569 25.84 1.65 4.22
N VAL A 570 26.18 1.82 2.95
CA VAL A 570 27.56 2.01 2.49
C VAL A 570 27.69 3.48 2.11
N MET A 571 28.61 4.19 2.77
CA MET A 571 28.87 5.60 2.45
C MET A 571 29.73 5.76 1.21
N GLY A 572 29.87 7.01 0.75
CA GLY A 572 30.72 7.32 -0.38
C GLY A 572 32.19 6.90 -0.17
N ASP A 573 32.72 6.93 1.04
CA ASP A 573 34.08 6.43 1.28
C ASP A 573 34.21 4.89 1.28
N GLY A 574 33.14 4.15 0.95
CA GLY A 574 33.08 2.70 0.94
C GLY A 574 32.96 2.08 2.34
N ARG A 575 32.91 2.90 3.40
CA ARG A 575 32.74 2.40 4.76
C ARG A 575 31.29 2.04 5.02
N VAL A 576 31.09 0.96 5.76
CA VAL A 576 29.77 0.55 6.24
C VAL A 576 29.42 1.38 7.47
N VAL A 577 28.23 1.99 7.44
CA VAL A 577 27.67 2.77 8.55
C VAL A 577 26.38 2.11 9.00
N LEU A 578 26.25 1.90 10.31
CA LEU A 578 25.06 1.33 10.91
C LEU A 578 24.02 2.42 11.14
N ILE A 579 22.76 2.12 10.82
CA ILE A 579 21.62 3.02 10.98
C ILE A 579 20.99 2.73 12.34
N LEU A 580 20.92 3.74 13.20
CA LEU A 580 20.39 3.61 14.55
C LEU A 580 18.87 3.45 14.53
N ASP A 581 18.38 2.43 15.23
CA ASP A 581 16.98 2.32 15.61
C ASP A 581 16.77 3.14 16.89
N ILE A 582 16.11 4.29 16.75
CA ILE A 582 15.92 5.25 17.84
C ILE A 582 15.01 4.67 18.93
N LEU A 583 14.02 3.86 18.57
CA LEU A 583 13.13 3.21 19.52
C LEU A 583 13.88 2.14 20.29
N GLY A 584 14.61 1.26 19.58
CA GLY A 584 15.40 0.21 20.19
C GLY A 584 16.53 0.73 21.08
N LEU A 585 17.16 1.83 20.70
CA LEU A 585 18.15 2.54 21.52
C LEU A 585 17.52 3.11 22.80
N ALA A 586 16.34 3.76 22.70
CA ALA A 586 15.63 4.29 23.85
C ALA A 586 15.18 3.20 24.84
N GLN A 587 14.76 2.04 24.33
CA GLN A 587 14.39 0.87 25.13
C GLN A 587 15.61 0.30 25.87
N ARG A 588 16.74 0.14 25.16
CA ARG A 588 17.99 -0.39 25.74
C ARG A 588 18.55 0.53 26.83
N ALA A 589 18.53 1.84 26.60
CA ALA A 589 19.00 2.85 27.53
C ALA A 589 18.10 3.04 28.77
N ARG A 590 17.04 2.23 28.93
CA ARG A 590 16.09 2.26 30.06
C ARG A 590 15.46 3.63 30.33
N ILE A 591 15.44 4.53 29.34
CA ILE A 591 14.57 5.73 29.37
C ILE A 591 13.09 5.30 29.53
N VAL A 592 12.79 4.04 29.19
CA VAL A 592 11.47 3.42 29.33
C VAL A 592 11.12 3.06 30.79
N GLY A 593 12.09 3.00 31.72
CA GLY A 593 11.91 2.42 33.05
C GLY A 593 11.88 3.36 34.26
N GLU A 594 12.54 4.52 34.26
CA GLU A 594 12.80 5.27 35.53
C GLU A 594 12.28 6.72 35.58
N THR A 595 11.69 7.28 34.52
CA THR A 595 11.23 8.69 34.51
C THR A 595 9.75 8.89 34.85
N ARG A 596 9.16 8.02 35.67
CA ARG A 596 7.74 8.14 36.05
C ARG A 596 7.43 9.16 37.13
N ASP A 597 8.40 9.59 37.92
CA ASP A 597 8.10 10.43 39.09
C ASP A 597 7.89 11.93 38.81
N HIS A 598 8.06 12.41 37.57
CA HIS A 598 7.90 13.85 37.29
C HIS A 598 6.96 14.22 36.14
N GLY A 599 6.24 13.26 35.54
CA GLY A 599 5.27 13.53 34.47
C GLY A 599 3.87 13.97 34.94
N ALA A 600 3.56 13.86 36.24
CA ALA A 600 2.20 14.05 36.75
C ALA A 600 1.83 15.51 37.15
N ALA A 601 2.69 16.49 36.89
CA ALA A 601 2.44 17.89 37.25
C ALA A 601 2.33 18.89 36.07
N GLU A 602 2.41 18.44 34.81
CA GLU A 602 2.31 19.35 33.65
C GLU A 602 0.97 19.28 32.88
N SER A 603 -0.04 18.57 33.37
CA SER A 603 -1.34 18.44 32.68
C SER A 603 -2.39 19.51 33.02
N ILE A 604 -2.02 20.62 33.68
CA ILE A 604 -2.93 21.76 33.89
C ILE A 604 -2.21 23.08 33.58
N ALA A 605 -1.79 23.27 32.33
CA ALA A 605 -1.60 24.59 31.71
C ALA A 605 -1.06 24.42 30.28
N ASN A 606 -1.91 23.99 29.34
CA ASN A 606 -1.78 24.40 27.95
C ASN A 606 -3.18 24.34 27.35
N GLY A 607 -3.91 25.45 27.52
CA GLY A 607 -5.04 25.73 26.66
C GLY A 607 -4.58 25.81 25.22
N ASP A 608 -5.45 25.36 24.34
CA ASP A 608 -5.33 25.45 22.89
C ASP A 608 -4.68 26.76 22.43
N VAL A 609 -3.52 26.62 21.80
CA VAL A 609 -3.11 27.54 20.74
C VAL A 609 -3.01 26.70 19.49
N SER A 610 -4.16 26.50 18.85
CA SER A 610 -4.31 25.95 17.51
C SER A 610 -3.86 26.98 16.45
N GLY A 611 -2.60 27.39 16.51
CA GLY A 611 -1.93 28.13 15.44
C GLY A 611 -0.89 27.22 14.81
N GLU A 612 -0.86 27.14 13.47
CA GLU A 612 0.23 26.50 12.75
C GLU A 612 1.57 27.01 13.31
N ALA A 613 2.30 26.13 13.98
CA ALA A 613 3.58 26.50 14.57
C ALA A 613 4.59 26.76 13.44
N GLN A 614 4.77 28.03 13.07
CA GLN A 614 5.82 28.43 12.14
C GLN A 614 7.17 28.46 12.86
N ASN A 615 8.10 27.64 12.37
CA ASN A 615 9.50 27.70 12.79
C ASN A 615 10.12 29.00 12.27
N MET A 616 10.65 29.83 13.17
CA MET A 616 11.25 31.13 12.84
C MET A 616 12.68 31.21 13.38
N LEU A 617 13.60 31.74 12.59
CA LEU A 617 14.92 32.19 13.00
C LEU A 617 14.81 33.57 13.65
N LEU A 618 15.13 33.67 14.94
CA LEU A 618 15.19 34.95 15.66
C LEU A 618 16.56 35.60 15.45
N VAL A 619 16.56 36.84 14.98
CA VAL A 619 17.76 37.65 14.74
C VAL A 619 17.69 38.90 15.60
N ARG A 620 18.82 39.30 16.19
CA ARG A 620 18.92 40.54 16.97
C ARG A 620 19.50 41.63 16.07
N SER A 621 18.74 42.71 15.85
CA SER A 621 19.20 43.86 15.08
C SER A 621 20.00 44.83 15.98
N PRO A 622 20.95 45.63 15.43
CA PRO A 622 21.63 46.67 16.20
C PRO A 622 20.62 47.67 16.79
N GLY A 623 20.49 47.73 18.12
CA GLY A 623 19.48 48.55 18.81
C GLY A 623 18.50 47.78 19.70
N ASP A 624 18.77 46.50 19.98
CA ASP A 624 18.00 45.62 20.87
C ASP A 624 16.62 45.17 20.35
N GLY A 625 16.31 45.45 19.08
CA GLY A 625 15.17 44.90 18.36
C GLY A 625 15.34 43.42 18.04
N ARG A 626 14.27 42.64 18.20
CA ARG A 626 14.20 41.23 17.75
C ARG A 626 13.40 41.14 16.46
N LEU A 627 14.01 40.56 15.44
CA LEU A 627 13.38 40.23 14.17
C LEU A 627 13.20 38.71 14.09
N ALA A 628 12.19 38.25 13.36
CA ALA A 628 11.94 36.83 13.12
C ALA A 628 11.83 36.58 11.62
N ILE A 629 12.58 35.59 11.12
CA ILE A 629 12.58 35.18 9.71
C ILE A 629 12.03 33.76 9.64
N ALA A 630 11.05 33.48 8.78
CA ALA A 630 10.53 32.11 8.61
C ALA A 630 11.64 31.16 8.18
N LEU A 631 11.80 30.04 8.90
CA LEU A 631 12.89 29.08 8.68
C LEU A 631 12.80 28.45 7.28
N SER A 632 11.60 28.31 6.72
CA SER A 632 11.39 27.86 5.33
C SER A 632 12.01 28.76 4.27
N LYS A 633 12.31 30.03 4.61
CA LYS A 633 12.99 30.99 3.72
C LYS A 633 14.50 31.08 4.00
N VAL A 634 15.02 30.34 4.97
CA VAL A 634 16.43 30.34 5.34
C VAL A 634 17.12 29.16 4.66
N ALA A 635 17.88 29.43 3.61
CA ALA A 635 18.66 28.39 2.95
C ALA A 635 19.86 27.92 3.81
N ARG A 636 20.48 28.84 4.57
CA ARG A 636 21.62 28.57 5.46
C ARG A 636 21.94 29.75 6.39
N LEU A 637 22.71 29.47 7.46
CA LEU A 637 23.37 30.47 8.31
C LEU A 637 24.88 30.40 8.05
N GLU A 638 25.52 31.53 7.78
CA GLU A 638 26.95 31.59 7.57
C GLU A 638 27.60 32.80 8.22
N GLU A 639 28.79 32.58 8.76
CA GLU A 639 29.64 33.59 9.37
C GLU A 639 30.81 33.91 8.43
N PHE A 640 31.09 35.18 8.24
CA PHE A 640 32.25 35.62 7.45
C PHE A 640 32.98 36.77 8.16
N PRO A 641 34.30 36.88 7.96
CA PRO A 641 35.10 37.96 8.54
C PRO A 641 34.58 39.34 8.10
N ARG A 642 34.47 40.30 9.03
CA ARG A 642 33.94 41.65 8.72
C ARG A 642 34.74 42.39 7.64
N ASN A 643 36.02 42.07 7.47
CA ASN A 643 36.89 42.63 6.43
C ASN A 643 36.65 42.05 5.03
N SER A 644 35.77 41.05 4.88
CA SER A 644 35.34 40.51 3.57
C SER A 644 34.11 41.23 2.99
N LEU A 645 33.56 42.22 3.71
CA LEU A 645 32.50 43.09 3.23
C LEU A 645 33.07 44.07 2.20
N GLU A 646 32.53 44.03 0.99
CA GLU A 646 32.87 44.91 -0.12
C GLU A 646 31.67 45.78 -0.51
N MET A 647 31.92 46.86 -1.24
CA MET A 647 30.88 47.74 -1.78
C MET A 647 30.84 47.61 -3.31
N ALA A 648 29.70 47.20 -3.84
CA ALA A 648 29.42 47.23 -5.28
C ALA A 648 28.35 48.29 -5.56
N GLY A 649 28.78 49.49 -5.97
CA GLY A 649 27.88 50.64 -6.12
C GLY A 649 27.36 51.12 -4.75
N SER A 650 26.03 51.12 -4.57
CA SER A 650 25.37 51.51 -3.31
C SER A 650 25.02 50.31 -2.42
N GLN A 651 25.41 49.09 -2.78
CA GLN A 651 25.02 47.86 -2.09
C GLN A 651 26.24 47.19 -1.45
N GLU A 652 26.10 46.81 -0.19
CA GLU A 652 27.09 45.95 0.47
C GLU A 652 27.00 44.55 -0.12
N VAL A 653 28.15 43.96 -0.38
CA VAL A 653 28.27 42.63 -0.95
C VAL A 653 29.35 41.86 -0.20
N VAL A 654 29.29 40.54 -0.26
CA VAL A 654 30.39 39.67 0.15
C VAL A 654 30.70 38.71 -0.98
N GLN A 655 31.99 38.47 -1.21
CA GLN A 655 32.39 37.46 -2.16
C GLN A 655 32.14 36.08 -1.54
N TYR A 656 31.12 35.42 -2.07
CA TYR A 656 30.57 34.21 -1.49
C TYR A 656 30.52 33.10 -2.55
N ARG A 657 31.29 32.01 -2.34
CA ARG A 657 31.44 30.92 -3.32
C ARG A 657 31.74 31.43 -4.75
N LYS A 658 32.67 32.39 -4.87
CA LYS A 658 33.07 33.03 -6.14
C LYS A 658 31.92 33.76 -6.86
N GLN A 659 30.82 34.06 -6.16
CA GLN A 659 29.74 34.94 -6.62
C GLN A 659 29.65 36.16 -5.70
N ILE A 660 29.18 37.28 -6.23
CA ILE A 660 28.92 38.49 -5.44
C ILE A 660 27.55 38.31 -4.81
N LEU A 661 27.50 38.06 -3.50
CA LEU A 661 26.26 37.96 -2.78
C LEU A 661 25.89 39.34 -2.22
N PRO A 662 24.80 39.96 -2.68
CA PRO A 662 24.30 41.19 -2.10
C PRO A 662 23.83 40.97 -0.67
N LEU A 663 24.27 41.84 0.21
CA LEU A 663 23.91 41.86 1.61
C LEU A 663 22.88 42.95 1.85
N VAL A 664 21.91 42.62 2.69
CA VAL A 664 20.92 43.56 3.21
C VAL A 664 21.14 43.64 4.70
N ARG A 665 21.44 44.85 5.19
CA ARG A 665 21.52 45.09 6.64
C ARG A 665 20.10 45.19 7.19
N LEU A 666 19.85 44.43 8.25
CA LEU A 666 18.60 44.43 9.02
C LEU A 666 18.64 45.42 10.18
#